data_AF-A0A5D2RIX4-F1
#
_entry.id   AF-A0A5D2RIX4-F1
#
_cell.length_a   1.000
_cell.length_b   1.000
_cell.length_c   1.000
_cell.angle_alpha   90.00
_cell.angle_beta   90.00
_cell.angle_gamma   90.00
#
_symmetry.space_group_name_H-M   'P 1'
#
loop_
_entity.id
_entity.type
_entity.pdbx_description
1 polymer ?
#
loop_
_entity_poly.entity_id
_entity_poly.type
_entity_poly.pdbx_seq_one_letter_code
_entity_poly.pdbx_strand_id
1 'polypeptide(L)'
;MVSGAIGGFLDVAFNFNTQAMTDDNLLGQFFKIGWKMVMLGDETWLKLFPGLFKRHDGVSSFYVKDTVQVDQNVSRHLGDELSKNDWDLLILHYLGLDHVGHIGGRNSALMAPKMKEMDEVVKLIHSSINQSQGNGQGRTLLMIVSDHGMTENGNHGGSTYEETDTLALFIGLRNHVFDYASVINQIDIAPTLALLFGVPIPKNNVGVLIREAFDSLKEDKHLRALELNSWQLLRLLQAQLSGLPCRNFPCDAFYDHQSSGSTDCNHETEDMLCCLYIEATTLYTSWKSKRGFESASTKDYSSAAAAYYKFLKSASEWLSRRSTDKPVKLLALGLATMFVSTVILSSLMFCRLREIYHGGKQQSLNLNDSMNGWSLDETFILSVILILVSSMTSSSMVEEEQYIWYFLISTFYLLLLRKTAQSLCAVRFQSSFFTQNGQSREGYFRMCFVFLLLTSGRVLRGWHQGGVNWTSLPDISKWLEQAGSQHVKSLQLISAFLVISIGLFALFSIESKGKCFQMVRLSFLISGLLVLLHITKYQDYTFSSTNYGATLLVQIIYAILGVATIGTVVALPWVIPFSTSKICPTDNTISPLFLSIHEKFPLVELSDSLYVIGWAYVQCWCLLQLLLQQPINTTPILLLLLQILAGTLYFARSGTHHKEWVEIAAFYYLGMAGHFALGNTNTLATIDVAGAFIGISSHSTLLSGILMFIITYASPMFILLSLVIYISMKNMAHLVIPEKAGPGDHLMMMLGFSCLVPLVINSILLTSYTVVLLLMQNHLFVWSVFSPKYLYVCATAVCTYIGVFIVATTGFYAYFVLDMRKQKPYSC
;
A
#
# COMPACT_ATOMS: atom_id res chain seq x y z
N MET A 1 -19.42 15.92 7.28
CA MET A 1 -20.30 17.10 7.16
C MET A 1 -21.66 16.81 6.51
N VAL A 2 -21.77 16.42 5.22
CA VAL A 2 -23.05 16.40 4.48
C VAL A 2 -24.00 15.21 4.79
N SER A 3 -23.48 14.04 5.16
CA SER A 3 -24.29 12.91 5.65
C SER A 3 -24.49 12.96 7.16
N GLY A 4 -23.52 13.53 7.87
CA GLY A 4 -23.32 13.40 9.32
C GLY A 4 -23.24 11.95 9.81
N ALA A 5 -22.79 11.04 8.94
CA ALA A 5 -22.26 9.74 9.32
C ALA A 5 -20.76 9.87 9.66
N ILE A 6 -20.22 8.88 10.39
CA ILE A 6 -18.79 8.80 10.72
C ILE A 6 -18.06 8.13 9.56
N GLY A 7 -17.00 8.77 9.04
CA GLY A 7 -16.22 8.23 7.94
C GLY A 7 -15.39 7.02 8.36
N GLY A 8 -15.48 5.93 7.60
CA GLY A 8 -14.62 4.76 7.72
C GLY A 8 -13.44 4.78 6.75
N PHE A 9 -12.47 3.88 6.96
CA PHE A 9 -11.30 3.73 6.07
C PHE A 9 -11.68 3.44 4.61
N LEU A 10 -12.73 2.65 4.39
CA LEU A 10 -13.25 2.36 3.04
C LEU A 10 -13.86 3.61 2.39
N ASP A 11 -14.51 4.48 3.16
CA ASP A 11 -15.08 5.73 2.64
C ASP A 11 -13.97 6.67 2.18
N VAL A 12 -12.87 6.76 2.95
CA VAL A 12 -11.67 7.50 2.56
C VAL A 12 -11.07 6.91 1.26
N ALA A 13 -10.94 5.59 1.17
CA ALA A 13 -10.41 4.93 -0.04
C ALA A 13 -11.32 5.09 -1.28
N PHE A 14 -12.64 5.06 -1.11
CA PHE A 14 -13.60 5.31 -2.20
C PHE A 14 -13.64 6.77 -2.62
N ASN A 15 -13.47 7.71 -1.67
CA ASN A 15 -13.35 9.13 -1.95
C ASN A 15 -12.08 9.45 -2.75
N PHE A 16 -10.94 8.78 -2.46
CA PHE A 16 -9.72 8.90 -3.28
C PHE A 16 -9.92 8.43 -4.73
N ASN A 17 -10.82 7.47 -4.96
CA ASN A 17 -11.19 7.02 -6.31
C ASN A 17 -12.32 7.87 -6.93
N THR A 18 -12.73 8.97 -6.27
CA THR A 18 -13.78 9.90 -6.71
C THR A 18 -15.11 9.21 -7.07
N GLN A 19 -15.47 8.14 -6.35
CA GLN A 19 -16.73 7.45 -6.60
C GLN A 19 -17.92 8.27 -6.09
N ALA A 20 -19.01 8.29 -6.85
CA ALA A 20 -20.22 9.03 -6.49
C ALA A 20 -20.77 8.59 -5.12
N MET A 21 -21.15 9.57 -4.29
CA MET A 21 -21.77 9.33 -3.00
C MET A 21 -23.24 8.92 -3.20
N THR A 22 -23.51 7.62 -3.10
CA THR A 22 -24.86 7.05 -3.31
C THR A 22 -25.74 7.08 -2.05
N ASP A 23 -25.12 7.24 -0.88
CA ASP A 23 -25.82 7.31 0.39
C ASP A 23 -26.64 8.60 0.56
N ASP A 24 -27.69 8.50 1.37
CA ASP A 24 -28.54 9.63 1.70
C ASP A 24 -27.76 10.74 2.40
N ASN A 25 -27.91 11.97 1.91
CA ASN A 25 -27.14 13.14 2.35
C ASN A 25 -27.97 14.42 2.21
N LEU A 26 -27.51 15.49 2.85
CA LEU A 26 -28.23 16.76 2.93
C LEU A 26 -28.50 17.38 1.54
N LEU A 27 -27.55 17.33 0.60
CA LEU A 27 -27.73 17.89 -0.74
C LEU A 27 -28.81 17.14 -1.52
N GLY A 28 -28.83 15.81 -1.40
CA GLY A 28 -29.88 14.98 -1.97
C GLY A 28 -31.26 15.30 -1.39
N GLN A 29 -31.35 15.66 -0.11
CA GLN A 29 -32.61 16.07 0.53
C GLN A 29 -33.08 17.45 0.02
N PHE A 30 -32.18 18.42 -0.16
CA PHE A 30 -32.51 19.70 -0.79
C PHE A 30 -32.97 19.54 -2.24
N PHE A 31 -32.26 18.71 -3.02
CA PHE A 31 -32.63 18.43 -4.40
C PHE A 31 -34.05 17.85 -4.52
N LYS A 32 -34.44 16.92 -3.63
CA LYS A 32 -35.77 16.30 -3.60
C LYS A 32 -36.91 17.30 -3.38
N ILE A 33 -36.67 18.39 -2.66
CA ILE A 33 -37.66 19.46 -2.47
C ILE A 33 -37.61 20.54 -3.57
N GLY A 34 -36.81 20.33 -4.61
CA GLY A 34 -36.73 21.19 -5.79
C GLY A 34 -35.76 22.37 -5.66
N TRP A 35 -34.85 22.36 -4.67
CA TRP A 35 -33.86 23.41 -4.53
C TRP A 35 -32.90 23.47 -5.71
N LYS A 36 -32.65 24.68 -6.19
CA LYS A 36 -31.68 24.96 -7.23
C LYS A 36 -30.34 25.28 -6.58
N MET A 37 -29.38 24.38 -6.75
CA MET A 37 -28.07 24.47 -6.09
C MET A 37 -26.99 24.89 -7.10
N VAL A 38 -26.06 25.73 -6.65
CA VAL A 38 -24.89 26.19 -7.40
C VAL A 38 -23.62 25.81 -6.66
N MET A 39 -22.60 25.31 -7.36
CA MET A 39 -21.32 24.91 -6.77
C MET A 39 -20.13 25.47 -7.54
N LEU A 40 -19.27 26.23 -6.87
CA LEU A 40 -18.03 26.77 -7.41
C LEU A 40 -16.88 26.31 -6.52
N GLY A 41 -15.86 25.64 -7.06
CA GLY A 41 -14.74 25.11 -6.24
C GLY A 41 -14.23 23.76 -6.71
N ASP A 42 -13.66 22.98 -5.79
CA ASP A 42 -13.06 21.66 -6.11
C ASP A 42 -13.98 20.76 -6.94
N GLU A 43 -13.50 20.33 -8.11
CA GLU A 43 -14.22 19.45 -9.04
C GLU A 43 -14.66 18.11 -8.43
N THR A 44 -14.07 17.69 -7.31
CA THR A 44 -14.43 16.48 -6.56
C THR A 44 -15.90 16.51 -6.13
N TRP A 45 -16.47 17.68 -5.83
CA TRP A 45 -17.91 17.80 -5.53
C TRP A 45 -18.79 17.38 -6.71
N LEU A 46 -18.37 17.66 -7.95
CA LEU A 46 -19.12 17.30 -9.16
C LEU A 46 -19.10 15.78 -9.40
N LYS A 47 -18.00 15.13 -9.00
CA LYS A 47 -17.85 13.67 -9.07
C LYS A 47 -18.62 12.97 -7.96
N LEU A 48 -18.59 13.51 -6.75
CA LEU A 48 -19.32 12.97 -5.59
C LEU A 48 -20.84 13.13 -5.71
N PHE A 49 -21.32 14.25 -6.29
CA PHE A 49 -22.73 14.60 -6.37
C PHE A 49 -23.19 14.85 -7.83
N PRO A 50 -23.09 13.83 -8.71
CA PRO A 50 -23.38 14.00 -10.12
C PRO A 50 -24.84 14.40 -10.35
N GLY A 51 -25.06 15.47 -11.12
CA GLY A 51 -26.39 15.92 -11.54
C GLY A 51 -27.19 16.72 -10.51
N LEU A 52 -26.62 17.06 -9.35
CA LEU A 52 -27.32 17.85 -8.33
C LEU A 52 -27.28 19.37 -8.56
N PHE A 53 -26.25 19.87 -9.25
CA PHE A 53 -26.02 21.32 -9.39
C PHE A 53 -26.61 21.86 -10.70
N LYS A 54 -27.41 22.93 -10.60
CA LYS A 54 -27.99 23.65 -11.75
C LYS A 54 -26.92 24.40 -12.54
N ARG A 55 -25.99 25.02 -11.82
CA ARG A 55 -24.80 25.67 -12.37
C ARG A 55 -23.60 25.24 -11.54
N HIS A 56 -22.48 25.00 -12.20
CA HIS A 56 -21.27 24.64 -11.50
C HIS A 56 -20.02 25.03 -12.28
N ASP A 57 -18.92 25.24 -11.56
CA ASP A 57 -17.59 25.46 -12.13
C ASP A 57 -16.56 24.75 -11.25
N GLY A 58 -15.95 23.70 -11.79
CA GLY A 58 -15.03 22.81 -11.09
C GLY A 58 -13.58 23.26 -11.26
N VAL A 59 -12.84 23.32 -10.17
CA VAL A 59 -11.42 23.67 -10.12
C VAL A 59 -10.61 22.44 -9.70
N SER A 60 -9.53 22.15 -10.41
CA SER A 60 -8.66 21.01 -10.09
C SER A 60 -7.83 21.29 -8.83
N SER A 61 -7.87 20.38 -7.86
CA SER A 61 -7.10 20.44 -6.62
C SER A 61 -5.69 19.82 -6.71
N PHE A 62 -5.33 19.17 -7.83
CA PHE A 62 -4.06 18.43 -7.92
C PHE A 62 -2.81 19.30 -8.10
N TYR A 63 -2.96 20.59 -8.39
CA TYR A 63 -1.83 21.51 -8.56
C TYR A 63 -1.61 22.38 -7.31
N VAL A 64 -1.09 21.76 -6.25
CA VAL A 64 -0.88 22.36 -4.91
C VAL A 64 -0.01 23.63 -4.92
N LYS A 65 0.82 23.84 -5.96
CA LYS A 65 1.66 25.05 -6.08
C LYS A 65 0.89 26.30 -6.49
N ASP A 66 -0.33 26.17 -7.01
CA ASP A 66 -1.17 27.31 -7.33
C ASP A 66 -1.98 27.75 -6.13
N THR A 67 -1.56 28.86 -5.52
CA THR A 67 -2.27 29.46 -4.39
C THR A 67 -3.14 30.64 -4.81
N VAL A 68 -3.22 30.99 -6.09
CA VAL A 68 -3.85 32.25 -6.54
C VAL A 68 -4.94 31.99 -7.57
N GLN A 69 -4.62 31.31 -8.68
CA GLN A 69 -5.60 31.04 -9.72
C GLN A 69 -6.70 30.11 -9.22
N VAL A 70 -6.36 29.16 -8.35
CA VAL A 70 -7.32 28.23 -7.72
C VAL A 70 -8.49 28.98 -7.06
N ASP A 71 -8.22 30.02 -6.26
CA ASP A 71 -9.27 30.80 -5.57
C ASP A 71 -9.89 31.87 -6.48
N GLN A 72 -9.13 32.42 -7.43
CA GLN A 72 -9.68 33.31 -8.47
C GLN A 72 -10.72 32.59 -9.32
N ASN A 73 -10.50 31.32 -9.64
CA ASN A 73 -11.44 30.51 -10.41
C ASN A 73 -12.75 30.26 -9.65
N VAL A 74 -12.71 30.17 -8.31
CA VAL A 74 -13.92 30.13 -7.49
C VAL A 74 -14.62 31.49 -7.47
N SER A 75 -13.84 32.57 -7.29
CA SER A 75 -14.39 33.91 -7.07
C SER A 75 -14.87 34.62 -8.33
N ARG A 76 -14.37 34.25 -9.52
CA ARG A 76 -14.66 34.96 -10.78
C ARG A 76 -16.15 35.05 -11.13
N HIS A 77 -16.95 34.09 -10.68
CA HIS A 77 -18.40 34.04 -10.92
C HIS A 77 -19.23 34.50 -9.72
N LEU A 78 -18.60 34.76 -8.56
CA LEU A 78 -19.30 35.04 -7.31
C LEU A 78 -20.17 36.30 -7.41
N GLY A 79 -19.65 37.38 -7.98
CA GLY A 79 -20.41 38.63 -8.15
C GLY A 79 -21.67 38.45 -9.01
N ASP A 80 -21.55 37.70 -10.10
CA ASP A 80 -22.68 37.41 -10.99
C ASP A 80 -23.73 36.53 -10.30
N GLU A 81 -23.31 35.51 -9.54
CA GLU A 81 -24.23 34.63 -8.81
C GLU A 81 -24.93 35.35 -7.65
N LEU A 82 -24.25 36.26 -6.94
CA LEU A 82 -24.84 37.10 -5.89
C LEU A 82 -25.87 38.11 -6.43
N SER A 83 -25.80 38.47 -7.72
CA SER A 83 -26.80 39.34 -8.37
C SER A 83 -28.08 38.62 -8.79
N LYS A 84 -28.08 37.28 -8.79
CA LYS A 84 -29.19 36.44 -9.22
C LYS A 84 -30.03 35.98 -8.02
N ASN A 85 -31.33 35.78 -8.26
CA ASN A 85 -32.29 35.31 -7.25
C ASN A 85 -32.90 33.94 -7.63
N ASP A 86 -32.18 33.13 -8.41
CA ASP A 86 -32.70 31.90 -9.04
C ASP A 86 -32.08 30.60 -8.50
N TRP A 87 -31.41 30.69 -7.35
CA TRP A 87 -30.79 29.60 -6.60
C TRP A 87 -31.22 29.65 -5.13
N ASP A 88 -31.24 28.49 -4.47
CA ASP A 88 -31.62 28.32 -3.06
C ASP A 88 -30.41 27.95 -2.18
N LEU A 89 -29.36 27.37 -2.77
CA LEU A 89 -28.09 27.06 -2.12
C LEU A 89 -26.91 27.38 -3.03
N LEU A 90 -25.94 28.15 -2.52
CA LEU A 90 -24.66 28.43 -3.16
C LEU A 90 -23.54 27.82 -2.31
N ILE A 91 -22.74 26.95 -2.90
CA ILE A 91 -21.56 26.31 -2.29
C ILE A 91 -20.31 26.90 -2.93
N LEU A 92 -19.42 27.42 -2.09
CA LEU A 92 -18.09 27.88 -2.48
C LEU A 92 -17.06 27.02 -1.76
N HIS A 93 -16.17 26.36 -2.49
CA HIS A 93 -15.13 25.52 -1.93
C HIS A 93 -13.74 26.01 -2.37
N TYR A 94 -13.08 26.74 -1.47
CA TYR A 94 -11.77 27.35 -1.68
C TYR A 94 -10.65 26.39 -1.29
N LEU A 95 -9.52 26.44 -2.01
CA LEU A 95 -8.39 25.52 -1.84
C LEU A 95 -7.08 26.25 -1.51
N GLY A 96 -6.98 27.56 -1.81
CA GLY A 96 -5.71 28.28 -1.70
C GLY A 96 -5.15 28.38 -0.29
N LEU A 97 -5.99 28.37 0.76
CA LEU A 97 -5.53 28.29 2.15
C LEU A 97 -4.82 26.97 2.44
N ASP A 98 -5.40 25.86 1.98
CA ASP A 98 -4.81 24.53 2.14
C ASP A 98 -3.49 24.41 1.36
N HIS A 99 -3.48 24.89 0.11
CA HIS A 99 -2.28 24.94 -0.73
C HIS A 99 -1.15 25.77 -0.07
N VAL A 100 -1.47 26.93 0.53
CA VAL A 100 -0.49 27.72 1.28
C VAL A 100 0.04 26.95 2.50
N GLY A 101 -0.84 26.22 3.20
CA GLY A 101 -0.49 25.33 4.29
C GLY A 101 0.54 24.27 3.85
N HIS A 102 0.26 23.54 2.78
CA HIS A 102 1.17 22.52 2.24
C HIS A 102 2.53 23.07 1.75
N ILE A 103 2.57 24.31 1.25
CA ILE A 103 3.82 24.91 0.74
C ILE A 103 4.72 25.42 1.87
N GLY A 104 4.16 26.10 2.87
CA GLY A 104 4.93 26.87 3.84
C GLY A 104 4.50 26.73 5.30
N GLY A 105 3.57 25.81 5.59
CA GLY A 105 2.99 25.63 6.90
C GLY A 105 2.09 26.78 7.36
N ARG A 106 1.60 26.66 8.60
CA ARG A 106 0.69 27.64 9.22
C ARG A 106 1.30 29.05 9.32
N ASN A 107 2.62 29.12 9.54
CA ASN A 107 3.35 30.38 9.71
C ASN A 107 3.92 30.93 8.39
N SER A 108 3.47 30.42 7.24
CA SER A 108 3.86 30.92 5.92
C SER A 108 3.58 32.41 5.78
N ALA A 109 4.51 33.15 5.15
CA ALA A 109 4.31 34.56 4.81
C ALA A 109 3.10 34.78 3.87
N LEU A 110 2.67 33.74 3.16
CA LEU A 110 1.48 33.78 2.29
C LEU A 110 0.17 33.57 3.05
N MET A 111 0.21 33.08 4.30
CA MET A 111 -1.00 32.76 5.07
C MET A 111 -1.80 34.01 5.40
N ALA A 112 -1.15 35.08 5.90
CA ALA A 112 -1.85 36.31 6.26
C ALA A 112 -2.52 37.02 5.06
N PRO A 113 -1.85 37.20 3.90
CA PRO A 113 -2.51 37.69 2.69
C PRO A 113 -3.69 36.81 2.25
N LYS A 114 -3.55 35.48 2.34
CA LYS A 114 -4.58 34.53 1.94
C LYS A 114 -5.80 34.55 2.88
N MET A 115 -5.59 34.65 4.19
CA MET A 115 -6.67 34.85 5.16
C MET A 115 -7.40 36.16 4.92
N LYS A 116 -6.68 37.24 4.55
CA LYS A 116 -7.30 38.51 4.17
C LYS A 116 -8.15 38.39 2.91
N GLU A 117 -7.73 37.60 1.93
CA GLU A 117 -8.54 37.32 0.74
C GLU A 117 -9.86 36.65 1.10
N MET A 118 -9.83 35.63 1.96
CA MET A 118 -11.05 34.96 2.43
C MET A 118 -11.96 35.91 3.22
N ASP A 119 -11.39 36.79 4.05
CA ASP A 119 -12.16 37.83 4.76
C ASP A 119 -12.87 38.80 3.79
N GLU A 120 -12.20 39.25 2.72
CA GLU A 120 -12.82 40.11 1.71
C GLU A 120 -13.92 39.38 0.92
N VAL A 121 -13.77 38.08 0.65
CA VAL A 121 -14.83 37.24 0.06
C VAL A 121 -16.04 37.17 1.00
N VAL A 122 -15.82 36.87 2.28
CA VAL A 122 -16.88 36.81 3.29
C VAL A 122 -17.60 38.16 3.40
N LYS A 123 -16.84 39.25 3.41
CA LYS A 123 -17.37 40.62 3.47
C LYS A 123 -18.19 40.98 2.22
N LEU A 124 -17.77 40.55 1.04
CA LEU A 124 -18.52 40.72 -0.21
C LEU A 124 -19.89 40.02 -0.12
N ILE A 125 -19.90 38.76 0.29
CA ILE A 125 -21.12 37.96 0.44
C ILE A 125 -22.04 38.59 1.48
N HIS A 126 -21.52 38.91 2.67
CA HIS A 126 -22.30 39.51 3.75
C HIS A 126 -22.89 40.88 3.35
N SER A 127 -22.13 41.71 2.64
CA SER A 127 -22.63 43.01 2.14
C SER A 127 -23.77 42.83 1.14
N SER A 128 -23.67 41.84 0.24
CA SER A 128 -24.74 41.50 -0.71
C SER A 128 -26.01 40.97 -0.01
N ILE A 129 -25.85 40.14 1.02
CA ILE A 129 -26.98 39.66 1.84
C ILE A 129 -27.68 40.82 2.55
N ASN A 130 -26.93 41.77 3.12
CA ASN A 130 -27.55 42.93 3.79
C ASN A 130 -28.29 43.85 2.82
N GLN A 131 -27.78 44.01 1.60
CA GLN A 131 -28.45 44.79 0.56
C GLN A 131 -29.77 44.12 0.09
N SER A 132 -29.79 42.80 -0.06
CA SER A 132 -30.99 42.05 -0.46
C SER A 132 -32.05 41.93 0.63
N GLN A 133 -31.66 41.86 1.92
CA GLN A 133 -32.61 41.87 3.04
C GLN A 133 -33.45 43.16 3.11
N GLY A 134 -32.89 44.30 2.72
CA GLY A 134 -33.62 45.57 2.62
C GLY A 134 -34.75 45.57 1.58
N ASN A 135 -34.71 44.63 0.62
CA ASN A 135 -35.65 44.53 -0.51
C ASN A 135 -36.73 43.45 -0.33
N GLY A 136 -36.84 42.82 0.85
CA GLY A 136 -37.90 41.86 1.16
C GLY A 136 -37.69 40.44 0.62
N GLN A 137 -36.47 40.07 0.21
CA GLN A 137 -36.14 38.78 -0.44
C GLN A 137 -35.92 37.58 0.51
N GLY A 138 -36.42 37.63 1.74
CA GLY A 138 -36.27 36.54 2.72
C GLY A 138 -34.98 36.63 3.54
N ARG A 139 -34.68 35.58 4.31
CA ARG A 139 -33.49 35.51 5.17
C ARG A 139 -32.51 34.49 4.62
N THR A 140 -31.24 34.88 4.51
CA THR A 140 -30.13 34.01 4.07
C THR A 140 -29.27 33.64 5.26
N LEU A 141 -28.93 32.35 5.37
CA LEU A 141 -27.92 31.84 6.30
C LEU A 141 -26.57 31.77 5.58
N LEU A 142 -25.57 32.49 6.08
CA LEU A 142 -24.20 32.34 5.63
C LEU A 142 -23.46 31.45 6.63
N MET A 143 -23.01 30.29 6.16
CA MET A 143 -22.23 29.32 6.93
C MET A 143 -20.79 29.30 6.40
N ILE A 144 -19.82 29.53 7.28
CA ILE A 144 -18.40 29.48 6.97
C ILE A 144 -17.81 28.37 7.84
N VAL A 145 -17.31 27.32 7.21
CA VAL A 145 -16.78 26.13 7.88
C VAL A 145 -15.46 25.73 7.27
N SER A 146 -14.59 25.15 8.09
CA SER A 146 -13.39 24.45 7.66
C SER A 146 -13.63 22.95 7.80
N ASP A 147 -13.24 22.20 6.79
CA ASP A 147 -13.36 20.74 6.72
C ASP A 147 -12.26 20.02 7.50
N HIS A 148 -11.06 20.59 7.56
CA HIS A 148 -9.98 20.15 8.44
C HIS A 148 -9.10 21.32 8.91
N GLY A 149 -8.39 21.10 10.02
CA GLY A 149 -7.33 21.97 10.50
C GLY A 149 -5.99 21.61 9.86
N MET A 150 -4.89 22.17 10.38
CA MET A 150 -3.55 21.79 9.95
C MET A 150 -2.52 21.98 11.08
N THR A 151 -1.52 21.12 11.09
CA THR A 151 -0.33 21.27 11.94
C THR A 151 0.49 22.50 11.57
N GLU A 152 1.44 22.90 12.42
CA GLU A 152 2.36 24.03 12.12
C GLU A 152 3.09 23.88 10.78
N ASN A 153 3.40 22.65 10.39
CA ASN A 153 4.08 22.32 9.13
C ASN A 153 3.14 22.16 7.93
N GLY A 154 1.82 22.32 8.10
CA GLY A 154 0.84 22.23 7.01
C GLY A 154 0.37 20.82 6.66
N ASN A 155 0.57 19.84 7.56
CA ASN A 155 -0.03 18.50 7.44
C ASN A 155 -1.44 18.48 8.04
N HIS A 156 -2.33 17.69 7.46
CA HIS A 156 -3.73 17.56 7.90
C HIS A 156 -4.35 16.15 7.76
N GLY A 157 -3.49 15.13 7.57
CA GLY A 157 -3.92 13.73 7.46
C GLY A 157 -3.98 12.97 8.80
N GLY A 158 -3.71 13.64 9.92
CA GLY A 158 -3.69 13.06 11.26
C GLY A 158 -4.98 13.25 12.06
N SER A 159 -4.85 13.13 13.38
CA SER A 159 -5.96 13.29 14.34
C SER A 159 -5.55 14.19 15.51
N THR A 160 -4.53 15.04 15.30
CA THR A 160 -4.11 16.01 16.32
C THR A 160 -5.20 17.04 16.59
N TYR A 161 -5.10 17.72 17.73
CA TYR A 161 -6.03 18.79 18.06
C TYR A 161 -5.98 19.88 16.98
N GLU A 162 -4.79 20.25 16.50
CA GLU A 162 -4.61 21.28 15.47
C GLU A 162 -5.19 20.89 14.10
N GLU A 163 -5.25 19.59 13.78
CA GLU A 163 -5.85 19.07 12.54
C GLU A 163 -7.37 18.87 12.64
N THR A 164 -7.91 18.75 13.85
CA THR A 164 -9.35 18.49 14.08
C THR A 164 -10.11 19.71 14.61
N ASP A 165 -9.41 20.70 15.16
CA ASP A 165 -9.96 21.99 15.59
C ASP A 165 -10.17 22.89 14.36
N THR A 166 -11.44 22.99 13.95
CA THR A 166 -11.85 23.69 12.73
C THR A 166 -12.84 24.81 13.03
N LEU A 167 -12.79 25.87 12.23
CA LEU A 167 -13.76 26.98 12.31
C LEU A 167 -15.16 26.52 11.88
N ALA A 168 -16.18 26.91 12.64
CA ALA A 168 -17.57 26.89 12.22
C ALA A 168 -18.27 28.19 12.65
N LEU A 169 -18.70 28.99 11.68
CA LEU A 169 -19.32 30.30 11.89
C LEU A 169 -20.65 30.36 11.13
N PHE A 170 -21.71 30.75 11.83
CA PHE A 170 -23.05 30.91 11.28
C PHE A 170 -23.52 32.36 11.40
N ILE A 171 -23.81 33.01 10.28
CA ILE A 171 -24.24 34.41 10.19
C ILE A 171 -25.68 34.47 9.68
N GLY A 172 -26.54 35.24 10.36
CA GLY A 172 -27.95 35.41 10.00
C GLY A 172 -28.96 34.63 10.88
N LEU A 173 -28.49 33.85 11.87
CA LEU A 173 -29.34 33.17 12.85
C LEU A 173 -29.82 34.08 14.00
N ARG A 174 -29.03 35.11 14.37
CA ARG A 174 -29.28 36.03 15.49
C ARG A 174 -28.89 37.48 15.19
N ASN A 175 -29.38 38.40 16.03
CA ASN A 175 -29.00 39.83 16.05
C ASN A 175 -27.88 40.17 17.06
N HIS A 176 -27.41 39.21 17.87
CA HIS A 176 -26.35 39.41 18.88
C HIS A 176 -25.23 38.39 18.72
N VAL A 177 -23.98 38.87 18.79
CA VAL A 177 -22.76 38.06 18.82
C VAL A 177 -22.59 37.49 20.22
N PHE A 178 -22.48 36.17 20.32
CA PHE A 178 -22.03 35.53 21.55
C PHE A 178 -20.79 34.69 21.24
N ASP A 179 -19.71 34.97 21.96
CA ASP A 179 -18.53 34.11 22.04
C ASP A 179 -18.88 32.97 23.01
N TYR A 180 -19.32 31.81 22.50
CA TYR A 180 -19.51 30.62 23.33
C TYR A 180 -18.63 29.48 22.83
N ALA A 181 -17.74 29.06 23.73
CA ALA A 181 -16.84 27.92 23.60
C ALA A 181 -17.58 26.58 23.77
N SER A 182 -18.57 26.28 22.93
CA SER A 182 -19.18 24.95 22.87
C SER A 182 -18.50 24.12 21.79
N VAL A 183 -17.83 23.04 22.18
CA VAL A 183 -17.27 22.06 21.24
C VAL A 183 -18.43 21.38 20.50
N ILE A 184 -18.46 21.52 19.17
CA ILE A 184 -19.41 20.85 18.28
C ILE A 184 -18.65 19.88 17.37
N ASN A 185 -19.31 18.82 16.91
CA ASN A 185 -18.72 17.92 15.92
C ASN A 185 -19.19 18.27 14.50
N GLN A 186 -18.36 18.06 13.48
CA GLN A 186 -18.78 18.33 12.09
C GLN A 186 -19.98 17.47 11.62
N ILE A 187 -20.24 16.34 12.28
CA ILE A 187 -21.43 15.49 12.02
C ILE A 187 -22.74 16.17 12.44
N ASP A 188 -22.68 17.14 13.36
CA ASP A 188 -23.80 17.89 13.93
C ASP A 188 -24.36 18.95 12.95
N ILE A 189 -23.61 19.29 11.90
CA ILE A 189 -24.01 20.26 10.87
C ILE A 189 -25.18 19.71 10.03
N ALA A 190 -25.11 18.46 9.57
CA ALA A 190 -26.15 17.85 8.75
C ALA A 190 -27.55 17.82 9.38
N PRO A 191 -27.76 17.35 10.63
CA PRO A 191 -29.09 17.33 11.24
C PRO A 191 -29.56 18.75 11.56
N THR A 192 -28.65 19.66 11.92
CA THR A 192 -28.95 21.06 12.21
C THR A 192 -29.50 21.77 10.96
N LEU A 193 -28.79 21.71 9.84
CA LEU A 193 -29.25 22.31 8.58
C LEU A 193 -30.52 21.65 8.06
N ALA A 194 -30.64 20.31 8.17
CA ALA A 194 -31.83 19.60 7.75
C ALA A 194 -33.09 20.15 8.43
N LEU A 195 -33.06 20.30 9.76
CA LEU A 195 -34.22 20.79 10.52
C LEU A 195 -34.43 22.30 10.39
N LEU A 196 -33.38 23.10 10.24
CA LEU A 196 -33.51 24.55 10.00
C LEU A 196 -34.28 24.85 8.70
N PHE A 197 -34.00 24.08 7.65
CA PHE A 197 -34.62 24.24 6.33
C PHE A 197 -35.82 23.31 6.09
N GLY A 198 -36.22 22.52 7.09
CA GLY A 198 -37.44 21.70 7.03
C GLY A 198 -37.34 20.48 6.11
N VAL A 199 -36.14 19.95 5.89
CA VAL A 199 -35.93 18.69 5.14
C VAL A 199 -35.66 17.51 6.09
N PRO A 200 -35.88 16.27 5.64
CA PRO A 200 -35.54 15.08 6.42
C PRO A 200 -34.04 15.04 6.79
N ILE A 201 -33.73 14.63 8.02
CA ILE A 201 -32.35 14.34 8.45
C ILE A 201 -31.82 13.15 7.63
N PRO A 202 -30.58 13.21 7.09
CA PRO A 202 -30.02 12.09 6.33
C PRO A 202 -30.07 10.77 7.10
N LYS A 203 -30.42 9.68 6.40
CA LYS A 203 -30.72 8.38 7.03
C LYS A 203 -29.65 7.83 7.96
N ASN A 204 -28.36 8.02 7.66
CA ASN A 204 -27.24 7.48 8.43
C ASN A 204 -26.63 8.51 9.40
N ASN A 205 -27.33 9.61 9.65
CA ASN A 205 -26.84 10.69 10.49
C ASN A 205 -26.80 10.30 11.97
N VAL A 206 -25.63 10.46 12.59
CA VAL A 206 -25.41 10.24 14.04
C VAL A 206 -25.15 11.54 14.81
N GLY A 207 -25.31 12.69 14.17
CA GLY A 207 -25.08 14.01 14.77
C GLY A 207 -26.20 14.47 15.70
N VAL A 208 -25.84 15.38 16.58
CA VAL A 208 -26.73 16.06 17.53
C VAL A 208 -27.04 17.47 17.03
N LEU A 209 -28.24 17.99 17.29
CA LEU A 209 -28.55 19.39 16.93
C LEU A 209 -27.68 20.38 17.69
N ILE A 210 -27.12 21.35 16.95
CA ILE A 210 -26.41 22.50 17.53
C ILE A 210 -27.44 23.38 18.24
N ARG A 211 -27.37 23.44 19.56
CA ARG A 211 -28.37 24.10 20.41
C ARG A 211 -28.59 25.55 20.03
N GLU A 212 -27.49 26.26 19.81
CA GLU A 212 -27.45 27.68 19.60
C GLU A 212 -28.13 28.09 18.29
N ALA A 213 -28.24 27.17 17.33
CA ALA A 213 -28.88 27.41 16.04
C ALA A 213 -30.41 27.51 16.14
N PHE A 214 -31.02 26.96 17.20
CA PHE A 214 -32.47 26.88 17.36
C PHE A 214 -33.05 27.81 18.44
N ASP A 215 -32.23 28.60 19.14
CA ASP A 215 -32.68 29.49 20.22
C ASP A 215 -33.67 30.58 19.77
N SER A 216 -33.71 30.93 18.48
CA SER A 216 -34.68 31.90 17.94
C SER A 216 -36.06 31.28 17.66
N LEU A 217 -36.18 29.95 17.74
CA LEU A 217 -37.44 29.26 17.58
C LEU A 217 -38.29 29.35 18.85
N LYS A 218 -39.61 29.33 18.65
CA LYS A 218 -40.55 29.12 19.75
C LYS A 218 -40.30 27.76 20.40
N GLU A 219 -40.52 27.68 21.72
CA GLU A 219 -40.28 26.49 22.56
C GLU A 219 -40.86 25.21 21.95
N ASP A 220 -42.03 25.28 21.32
CA ASP A 220 -42.69 24.14 20.69
C ASP A 220 -42.00 23.63 19.44
N LYS A 221 -41.52 24.54 18.60
CA LYS A 221 -40.76 24.18 17.40
C LYS A 221 -39.39 23.62 17.78
N HIS A 222 -38.76 24.19 18.82
CA HIS A 222 -37.48 23.70 19.29
C HIS A 222 -37.57 22.29 19.87
N LEU A 223 -38.54 22.03 20.78
CA LEU A 223 -38.76 20.68 21.31
C LEU A 223 -39.14 19.68 20.21
N ARG A 224 -39.90 20.12 19.18
CA ARG A 224 -40.20 19.27 18.02
C ARG A 224 -38.96 18.93 17.21
N ALA A 225 -38.02 19.87 17.04
CA ALA A 225 -36.75 19.60 16.37
C ALA A 225 -35.93 18.55 17.13
N LEU A 226 -35.82 18.70 18.46
CA LEU A 226 -35.15 17.73 19.33
C LEU A 226 -35.79 16.34 19.28
N GLU A 227 -37.13 16.27 19.25
CA GLU A 227 -37.87 15.02 19.09
C GLU A 227 -37.54 14.34 17.74
N LEU A 228 -37.45 15.10 16.64
CA LEU A 228 -37.11 14.55 15.32
C LEU A 228 -35.67 14.02 15.24
N ASN A 229 -34.70 14.75 15.80
CA ASN A 229 -33.31 14.25 15.87
C ASN A 229 -33.20 13.03 16.78
N SER A 230 -33.95 13.01 17.89
CA SER A 230 -33.99 11.86 18.80
C SER A 230 -34.56 10.63 18.12
N TRP A 231 -35.59 10.81 17.30
CA TRP A 231 -36.17 9.72 16.52
C TRP A 231 -35.21 9.17 15.45
N GLN A 232 -34.41 10.04 14.84
CA GLN A 232 -33.36 9.63 13.90
C GLN A 232 -32.30 8.75 14.59
N LEU A 233 -31.76 9.16 15.73
CA LEU A 233 -30.78 8.34 16.47
C LEU A 233 -31.41 7.05 17.01
N LEU A 234 -32.65 7.09 17.50
CA LEU A 234 -33.35 5.90 17.97
C LEU A 234 -33.51 4.84 16.87
N ARG A 235 -33.82 5.25 15.63
CA ARG A 235 -33.91 4.33 14.49
C ARG A 235 -32.58 3.66 14.17
N LEU A 236 -31.48 4.40 14.29
CA LEU A 236 -30.14 3.84 14.11
C LEU A 236 -29.80 2.85 15.22
N LEU A 237 -30.13 3.18 16.47
CA LEU A 237 -29.98 2.27 17.61
C LEU A 237 -30.78 0.98 17.39
N GLN A 238 -32.05 1.08 16.98
CA GLN A 238 -32.91 -0.08 16.68
C GLN A 238 -32.40 -0.93 15.51
N ALA A 239 -31.76 -0.30 14.51
CA ALA A 239 -31.18 -1.03 13.38
C ALA A 239 -29.90 -1.81 13.79
N GLN A 240 -29.13 -1.29 14.74
CA GLN A 240 -27.91 -1.95 15.24
C GLN A 240 -28.18 -2.96 16.36
N LEU A 241 -29.22 -2.74 17.15
CA LEU A 241 -29.63 -3.56 18.29
C LEU A 241 -30.97 -4.23 17.97
N SER A 242 -30.91 -5.37 17.29
CA SER A 242 -32.08 -6.16 16.93
C SER A 242 -32.81 -6.67 18.19
N GLY A 243 -33.83 -5.92 18.63
CA GLY A 243 -34.66 -6.27 19.78
C GLY A 243 -34.92 -5.14 20.77
N LEU A 244 -34.35 -3.94 20.59
CA LEU A 244 -34.49 -2.82 21.54
C LEU A 244 -35.97 -2.44 21.77
N PRO A 245 -36.56 -2.72 22.95
CA PRO A 245 -37.99 -2.57 23.19
C PRO A 245 -38.29 -1.22 23.85
N CYS A 246 -37.74 -0.11 23.37
CA CYS A 246 -38.05 1.21 23.96
C CYS A 246 -39.56 1.57 23.89
N ARG A 247 -40.38 0.77 23.19
CA ARG A 247 -41.84 0.88 23.13
C ARG A 247 -42.58 0.05 24.21
N ASN A 248 -41.92 -0.93 24.86
CA ASN A 248 -42.54 -1.93 25.74
C ASN A 248 -41.98 -1.94 27.18
N PHE A 249 -41.19 -0.96 27.60
CA PHE A 249 -40.81 -0.87 29.02
C PHE A 249 -42.05 -0.52 29.86
N PRO A 250 -42.48 -1.38 30.82
CA PRO A 250 -43.60 -1.06 31.68
C PRO A 250 -43.20 0.05 32.66
N CYS A 251 -43.90 1.18 32.60
CA CYS A 251 -43.77 2.30 33.51
C CYS A 251 -44.36 2.02 34.92
N ASP A 252 -44.33 0.79 35.40
CA ASP A 252 -44.94 0.43 36.70
C ASP A 252 -43.99 0.66 37.88
N ALA A 253 -42.76 1.10 37.65
CA ALA A 253 -41.84 1.54 38.70
C ALA A 253 -42.02 3.02 39.12
N PHE A 254 -42.95 3.76 38.49
CA PHE A 254 -43.07 5.22 38.65
C PHE A 254 -44.14 5.70 39.66
N TYR A 255 -44.85 4.79 40.35
CA TYR A 255 -45.95 5.19 41.23
C TYR A 255 -45.70 5.13 42.75
N ASP A 256 -44.56 4.63 43.22
CA ASP A 256 -44.22 4.71 44.64
C ASP A 256 -42.84 5.35 44.85
N HIS A 257 -42.84 6.68 45.00
CA HIS A 257 -42.32 7.34 46.20
C HIS A 257 -42.21 8.86 46.00
N GLN A 258 -42.89 9.60 46.87
CA GLN A 258 -42.55 10.97 47.22
C GLN A 258 -41.09 11.04 47.71
N SER A 259 -40.15 11.48 46.87
CA SER A 259 -38.92 12.15 47.32
C SER A 259 -38.17 12.74 46.15
N SER A 260 -37.75 14.00 46.29
CA SER A 260 -36.81 14.68 45.41
C SER A 260 -35.51 13.90 45.28
N GLY A 261 -35.19 13.40 44.09
CA GLY A 261 -33.91 12.80 43.76
C GLY A 261 -33.89 12.37 42.30
N SER A 262 -32.85 12.74 41.55
CA SER A 262 -32.62 12.29 40.19
C SER A 262 -32.54 10.76 40.17
N THR A 263 -33.48 10.10 39.52
CA THR A 263 -33.44 8.66 39.28
C THR A 263 -32.28 8.35 38.32
N ASP A 264 -31.19 7.81 38.87
CA ASP A 264 -30.05 7.33 38.08
C ASP A 264 -30.47 6.11 37.26
N CYS A 265 -30.51 6.24 35.92
CA CYS A 265 -30.65 5.12 34.97
C CYS A 265 -29.38 4.23 35.02
N ASN A 266 -29.20 3.44 36.08
CA ASN A 266 -28.05 2.54 36.28
C ASN A 266 -28.37 1.09 35.88
N HIS A 267 -28.52 0.82 34.58
CA HIS A 267 -28.57 -0.54 34.00
C HIS A 267 -27.68 -0.64 32.75
N GLU A 268 -27.57 -1.84 32.14
CA GLU A 268 -26.75 -2.08 30.93
C GLU A 268 -26.91 -0.95 29.90
N THR A 269 -25.82 -0.57 29.21
CA THR A 269 -25.76 0.63 28.36
C THR A 269 -26.90 0.77 27.36
N GLU A 270 -27.49 -0.35 26.92
CA GLU A 270 -28.62 -0.40 25.99
C GLU A 270 -29.95 -0.02 26.66
N ASP A 271 -30.21 -0.54 27.86
CA ASP A 271 -31.38 -0.19 28.69
C ASP A 271 -31.34 1.27 29.13
N MET A 272 -30.14 1.79 29.42
CA MET A 272 -29.92 3.20 29.75
C MET A 272 -30.36 4.12 28.61
N LEU A 273 -30.05 3.79 27.35
CA LEU A 273 -30.43 4.61 26.20
C LEU A 273 -31.95 4.65 26.00
N CYS A 274 -32.65 3.52 26.18
CA CYS A 274 -34.11 3.50 26.20
C CYS A 274 -34.69 4.33 27.36
N CYS A 275 -34.13 4.19 28.58
CA CYS A 275 -34.53 4.96 29.77
C CYS A 275 -34.50 6.47 29.49
N LEU A 276 -33.37 6.96 28.94
CA LEU A 276 -33.19 8.37 28.60
C LEU A 276 -34.16 8.86 27.52
N TYR A 277 -34.43 8.05 26.49
CA TYR A 277 -35.40 8.40 25.45
C TYR A 277 -36.83 8.50 26.00
N ILE A 278 -37.22 7.54 26.84
CA ILE A 278 -38.55 7.51 27.46
C ILE A 278 -38.72 8.70 28.40
N GLU A 279 -37.72 8.99 29.26
CA GLU A 279 -37.70 10.15 30.14
C GLU A 279 -37.87 11.47 29.37
N ALA A 280 -37.14 11.65 28.26
CA ALA A 280 -37.28 12.84 27.43
C ALA A 280 -38.69 12.96 26.82
N THR A 281 -39.28 11.84 26.40
CA THR A 281 -40.62 11.79 25.81
C THR A 281 -41.73 12.06 26.85
N THR A 282 -41.60 11.54 28.08
CA THR A 282 -42.57 11.78 29.16
C THR A 282 -42.54 13.24 29.63
N LEU A 283 -41.35 13.84 29.75
CA LEU A 283 -41.21 15.27 30.06
C LEU A 283 -41.81 16.15 28.95
N TYR A 284 -41.57 15.79 27.69
CA TYR A 284 -42.16 16.51 26.54
C TYR A 284 -43.69 16.42 26.52
N THR A 285 -44.26 15.23 26.71
CA THR A 285 -45.71 15.03 26.73
C THR A 285 -46.37 15.73 27.92
N SER A 286 -45.74 15.71 29.09
CA SER A 286 -46.14 16.49 30.27
C SER A 286 -46.17 17.99 29.96
N TRP A 287 -45.08 18.55 29.41
CA TRP A 287 -45.03 19.96 28.99
C TRP A 287 -46.11 20.30 27.96
N LYS A 288 -46.29 19.43 26.95
CA LYS A 288 -47.31 19.61 25.90
C LYS A 288 -48.74 19.60 26.45
N SER A 289 -49.02 18.81 27.49
CA SER A 289 -50.35 18.74 28.12
C SER A 289 -50.69 19.98 28.96
N LYS A 290 -49.69 20.63 29.57
CA LYS A 290 -49.86 21.86 30.35
C LYS A 290 -49.93 23.13 29.48
N ARG A 291 -49.61 23.00 28.19
CA ARG A 291 -49.59 24.08 27.20
C ARG A 291 -51.01 24.61 26.96
N GLY A 292 -51.39 25.66 27.69
CA GLY A 292 -52.71 26.28 27.62
C GLY A 292 -53.21 26.82 28.97
N PHE A 293 -52.64 26.32 30.07
CA PHE A 293 -52.81 26.89 31.41
C PHE A 293 -51.62 27.82 31.73
N GLU A 294 -51.83 28.90 32.47
CA GLU A 294 -50.78 29.85 32.93
C GLU A 294 -49.62 29.21 33.75
N SER A 295 -49.66 27.88 33.94
CA SER A 295 -48.69 27.08 34.70
C SER A 295 -47.61 26.36 33.88
N ALA A 296 -47.59 26.49 32.54
CA ALA A 296 -46.49 25.96 31.72
C ALA A 296 -45.22 26.77 31.98
N SER A 297 -44.46 26.37 33.00
CA SER A 297 -43.27 27.10 33.44
C SER A 297 -42.12 26.91 32.45
N THR A 298 -41.32 27.95 32.22
CA THR A 298 -40.04 27.88 31.48
C THR A 298 -39.13 26.76 31.99
N LYS A 299 -39.29 26.37 33.27
CA LYS A 299 -38.60 25.26 33.92
C LYS A 299 -38.98 23.89 33.34
N ASP A 300 -40.27 23.67 33.02
CA ASP A 300 -40.76 22.42 32.41
C ASP A 300 -40.19 22.26 30.98
N TYR A 301 -40.17 23.35 30.21
CA TYR A 301 -39.52 23.39 28.90
C TYR A 301 -38.02 23.08 28.99
N SER A 302 -37.29 23.76 29.88
CA SER A 302 -35.85 23.57 30.01
C SER A 302 -35.50 22.14 30.45
N SER A 303 -36.35 21.51 31.25
CA SER A 303 -36.18 20.13 31.70
C SER A 303 -36.37 19.14 30.55
N ALA A 304 -37.41 19.32 29.73
CA ALA A 304 -37.65 18.48 28.56
C ALA A 304 -36.53 18.64 27.51
N ALA A 305 -36.08 19.87 27.25
CA ALA A 305 -34.98 20.12 26.32
C ALA A 305 -33.67 19.49 26.82
N ALA A 306 -33.34 19.64 28.10
CA ALA A 306 -32.16 19.03 28.71
C ALA A 306 -32.18 17.49 28.63
N ALA A 307 -33.34 16.87 28.86
CA ALA A 307 -33.50 15.42 28.74
C ALA A 307 -33.28 14.92 27.30
N TYR A 308 -33.80 15.62 26.28
CA TYR A 308 -33.52 15.28 24.88
C TYR A 308 -32.03 15.41 24.55
N TYR A 309 -31.36 16.49 24.96
CA TYR A 309 -29.92 16.64 24.73
C TYR A 309 -29.10 15.55 25.41
N LYS A 310 -29.50 15.14 26.62
CA LYS A 310 -28.87 14.02 27.35
C LYS A 310 -28.99 12.72 26.55
N PHE A 311 -30.20 12.39 26.07
CA PHE A 311 -30.40 11.22 25.21
C PHE A 311 -29.58 11.32 23.91
N LEU A 312 -29.67 12.44 23.19
CA LEU A 312 -29.00 12.65 21.91
C LEU A 312 -27.48 12.48 22.03
N LYS A 313 -26.88 13.11 23.04
CA LYS A 313 -25.44 13.01 23.30
C LYS A 313 -25.04 11.57 23.63
N SER A 314 -25.75 10.90 24.53
CA SER A 314 -25.46 9.50 24.88
C SER A 314 -25.64 8.54 23.71
N ALA A 315 -26.69 8.72 22.90
CA ALA A 315 -26.96 7.89 21.72
C ALA A 315 -25.92 8.11 20.62
N SER A 316 -25.58 9.36 20.33
CA SER A 316 -24.54 9.72 19.36
C SER A 316 -23.18 9.17 19.77
N GLU A 317 -22.77 9.35 21.04
CA GLU A 317 -21.53 8.78 21.56
C GLU A 317 -21.50 7.25 21.46
N TRP A 318 -22.60 6.58 21.80
CA TRP A 318 -22.69 5.12 21.71
C TRP A 318 -22.62 4.64 20.25
N LEU A 319 -23.39 5.24 19.34
CA LEU A 319 -23.36 4.91 17.91
C LEU A 319 -21.96 5.14 17.31
N SER A 320 -21.30 6.21 17.74
CA SER A 320 -19.94 6.55 17.31
C SER A 320 -18.89 5.54 17.80
N ARG A 321 -19.03 5.08 19.05
CA ARG A 321 -18.18 4.01 19.58
C ARG A 321 -18.49 2.68 18.91
N ARG A 322 -19.77 2.36 18.64
CA ARG A 322 -20.16 1.10 18.03
C ARG A 322 -19.66 0.97 16.58
N SER A 323 -19.66 2.06 15.81
CA SER A 323 -19.06 2.08 14.48
C SER A 323 -17.53 1.88 14.50
N THR A 324 -16.89 2.06 15.65
CA THR A 324 -15.45 1.80 15.86
C THR A 324 -15.18 0.50 16.62
N ASP A 325 -16.23 -0.25 16.97
CA ASP A 325 -16.15 -1.41 17.86
C ASP A 325 -15.72 -2.68 17.11
N LYS A 326 -14.85 -3.47 17.75
CA LYS A 326 -14.03 -4.46 17.06
C LYS A 326 -14.58 -5.87 17.26
N PRO A 327 -14.69 -6.71 16.21
CA PRO A 327 -15.02 -8.12 16.37
C PRO A 327 -13.79 -8.87 16.93
N VAL A 328 -13.51 -8.70 18.23
CA VAL A 328 -12.31 -9.23 18.92
C VAL A 328 -12.13 -10.73 18.69
N LYS A 329 -13.22 -11.50 18.61
CA LYS A 329 -13.18 -12.94 18.33
C LYS A 329 -12.64 -13.26 16.94
N LEU A 330 -13.07 -12.54 15.90
CA LEU A 330 -12.55 -12.73 14.53
C LEU A 330 -11.09 -12.29 14.44
N LEU A 331 -10.74 -11.18 15.09
CA LEU A 331 -9.37 -10.69 15.11
C LEU A 331 -8.42 -11.68 15.80
N ALA A 332 -8.82 -12.22 16.96
CA ALA A 332 -8.06 -13.22 17.68
C ALA A 332 -7.91 -14.52 16.88
N LEU A 333 -8.96 -14.96 16.17
CA LEU A 333 -8.89 -16.11 15.27
C LEU A 333 -7.89 -15.85 14.13
N GLY A 334 -7.96 -14.69 13.48
CA GLY A 334 -7.02 -14.28 12.43
C GLY A 334 -5.57 -14.31 12.92
N LEU A 335 -5.28 -13.65 14.03
CA LEU A 335 -3.94 -13.65 14.65
C LEU A 335 -3.46 -15.07 15.00
N ALA A 336 -4.34 -15.91 15.57
CA ALA A 336 -3.99 -17.28 15.91
C ALA A 336 -3.61 -18.09 14.67
N THR A 337 -4.35 -17.95 13.56
CA THR A 337 -4.01 -18.64 12.31
C THR A 337 -2.68 -18.17 11.71
N MET A 338 -2.38 -16.87 11.76
CA MET A 338 -1.11 -16.31 11.30
C MET A 338 0.07 -16.79 12.15
N PHE A 339 -0.12 -16.84 13.48
CA PHE A 339 0.89 -17.36 14.40
C PHE A 339 1.17 -18.85 14.16
N VAL A 340 0.12 -19.67 14.03
CA VAL A 340 0.25 -21.11 13.74
C VAL A 340 0.97 -21.33 12.41
N SER A 341 0.62 -20.59 11.36
CA SER A 341 1.29 -20.65 10.05
C SER A 341 2.79 -20.34 10.18
N THR A 342 3.13 -19.27 10.91
CA THR A 342 4.53 -18.87 11.15
C THR A 342 5.30 -19.96 11.88
N VAL A 343 4.72 -20.55 12.93
CA VAL A 343 5.35 -21.64 13.69
C VAL A 343 5.57 -22.87 12.80
N ILE A 344 4.61 -23.25 11.96
CA ILE A 344 4.75 -24.38 11.02
C ILE A 344 5.91 -24.13 10.04
N LEU A 345 5.94 -22.96 9.40
CA LEU A 345 6.98 -22.62 8.43
C LEU A 345 8.38 -22.56 9.08
N SER A 346 8.48 -21.92 10.26
CA SER A 346 9.74 -21.87 11.02
C SER A 346 10.19 -23.26 11.50
N SER A 347 9.25 -24.12 11.93
CA SER A 347 9.55 -25.50 12.30
C SER A 347 10.06 -26.31 11.12
N LEU A 348 9.47 -26.16 9.93
CA LEU A 348 9.93 -26.81 8.71
C LEU A 348 11.36 -26.34 8.34
N MET A 349 11.64 -25.04 8.47
CA MET A 349 12.98 -24.47 8.28
C MET A 349 13.99 -25.13 9.23
N PHE A 350 13.63 -25.22 10.51
CA PHE A 350 14.48 -25.81 11.55
C PHE A 350 14.73 -27.31 11.33
N CYS A 351 13.69 -28.07 10.97
CA CYS A 351 13.82 -29.49 10.63
C CYS A 351 14.81 -29.70 9.47
N ARG A 352 14.72 -28.88 8.42
CA ARG A 352 15.65 -28.95 7.28
C ARG A 352 17.09 -28.59 7.66
N LEU A 353 17.27 -27.54 8.44
CA LEU A 353 18.60 -27.17 8.96
C LEU A 353 19.19 -28.31 9.80
N ARG A 354 18.37 -29.01 10.60
CA ARG A 354 18.79 -30.15 11.43
C ARG A 354 19.16 -31.38 10.60
N GLU A 355 18.37 -31.72 9.57
CA GLU A 355 18.63 -32.84 8.67
C GLU A 355 19.99 -32.71 7.97
N ILE A 356 20.29 -31.54 7.43
CA ILE A 356 21.57 -31.27 6.76
C ILE A 356 22.72 -31.34 7.76
N TYR A 357 22.52 -30.83 8.98
CA TYR A 357 23.53 -30.90 10.04
C TYR A 357 23.83 -32.35 10.49
N HIS A 358 22.83 -33.21 10.57
CA HIS A 358 23.01 -34.62 10.95
C HIS A 358 23.56 -35.48 9.81
N GLY A 359 23.12 -35.24 8.56
CA GLY A 359 23.66 -35.92 7.38
C GLY A 359 25.15 -35.64 7.15
N GLY A 360 25.62 -34.42 7.45
CA GLY A 360 27.04 -34.05 7.36
C GLY A 360 27.95 -34.75 8.39
N LYS A 361 27.42 -35.16 9.55
CA LYS A 361 28.20 -35.89 10.58
C LYS A 361 28.51 -37.34 10.19
N GLN A 362 27.75 -37.93 9.27
CA GLN A 362 27.91 -39.34 8.90
C GLN A 362 29.03 -39.56 7.85
N GLN A 363 29.52 -38.48 7.20
CA GLN A 363 30.63 -38.51 6.23
C GLN A 363 31.98 -38.03 6.79
N SER A 364 32.06 -37.41 7.96
CA SER A 364 33.31 -36.89 8.54
C SER A 364 33.72 -37.59 9.83
N LEU A 365 34.22 -38.83 9.71
CA LEU A 365 34.85 -39.55 10.82
C LEU A 365 36.30 -39.12 11.12
N ASN A 366 36.82 -38.06 10.48
CA ASN A 366 38.15 -37.52 10.79
C ASN A 366 38.19 -35.99 10.61
N LEU A 367 37.83 -35.26 11.68
CA LEU A 367 38.40 -33.96 12.09
C LEU A 367 37.63 -33.49 13.34
N ASN A 368 38.10 -33.91 14.50
CA ASN A 368 37.78 -33.32 15.80
C ASN A 368 38.27 -31.86 15.82
N ASP A 369 37.46 -30.89 15.37
CA ASP A 369 37.50 -29.47 15.83
C ASP A 369 36.44 -28.55 15.18
N SER A 370 35.15 -28.86 15.26
CA SER A 370 34.12 -27.85 14.92
C SER A 370 32.84 -27.94 15.76
N MET A 371 32.99 -28.31 17.03
CA MET A 371 31.93 -28.05 18.00
C MET A 371 31.82 -26.52 18.23
N ASN A 372 30.68 -25.94 17.82
CA ASN A 372 29.97 -24.89 18.55
C ASN A 372 30.02 -23.40 18.12
N GLY A 373 30.40 -23.03 16.88
CA GLY A 373 30.34 -21.61 16.44
C GLY A 373 29.30 -21.36 15.35
N TRP A 374 28.22 -20.61 15.64
CA TRP A 374 27.44 -19.97 14.56
C TRP A 374 28.36 -19.05 13.77
N SER A 375 28.29 -19.12 12.44
CA SER A 375 29.10 -18.23 11.60
C SER A 375 28.58 -16.79 11.69
N LEU A 376 29.47 -15.80 11.58
CA LEU A 376 29.13 -14.38 11.78
C LEU A 376 28.01 -13.89 10.84
N ASP A 377 27.94 -14.41 9.63
CA ASP A 377 26.88 -14.14 8.64
C ASP A 377 25.53 -14.74 9.02
N GLU A 378 25.50 -15.93 9.62
CA GLU A 378 24.25 -16.53 10.12
C GLU A 378 23.66 -15.69 11.26
N THR A 379 24.50 -15.34 12.25
CA THR A 379 24.10 -14.48 13.36
C THR A 379 23.65 -13.10 12.86
N PHE A 380 24.32 -12.55 11.85
CA PHE A 380 23.94 -11.27 11.25
C PHE A 380 22.56 -11.33 10.60
N ILE A 381 22.29 -12.28 9.71
CA ILE A 381 20.99 -12.41 9.02
C ILE A 381 19.84 -12.63 10.01
N LEU A 382 20.05 -13.41 11.08
CA LEU A 382 19.02 -13.60 12.12
C LEU A 382 18.80 -12.34 12.96
N SER A 383 19.87 -11.61 13.27
CA SER A 383 19.77 -10.32 13.97
C SER A 383 19.02 -9.27 13.16
N VAL A 384 19.13 -9.30 11.82
CA VAL A 384 18.36 -8.43 10.92
C VAL A 384 16.86 -8.56 11.12
N ILE A 385 16.34 -9.78 11.20
CA ILE A 385 14.89 -10.02 11.36
C ILE A 385 14.42 -9.40 12.68
N LEU A 386 15.20 -9.57 13.76
CA LEU A 386 14.88 -8.98 15.06
C LEU A 386 14.93 -7.44 15.04
N ILE A 387 15.89 -6.85 14.33
CA ILE A 387 15.98 -5.39 14.14
C ILE A 387 14.75 -4.88 13.38
N LEU A 388 14.35 -5.55 12.29
CA LEU A 388 13.16 -5.16 11.49
C LEU A 388 11.86 -5.26 12.30
N VAL A 389 11.68 -6.33 13.06
CA VAL A 389 10.50 -6.49 13.94
C VAL A 389 10.48 -5.40 15.01
N SER A 390 11.63 -5.07 15.60
CA SER A 390 11.72 -4.03 16.62
C SER A 390 11.47 -2.63 16.04
N SER A 391 12.04 -2.34 14.86
CA SER A 391 11.93 -1.03 14.21
C SER A 391 10.49 -0.70 13.82
N MET A 392 9.69 -1.73 13.50
CA MET A 392 8.26 -1.58 13.17
C MET A 392 7.40 -0.95 14.29
N THR A 393 7.89 -0.90 15.53
CA THR A 393 7.17 -0.30 16.67
C THR A 393 7.25 1.23 16.67
N SER A 394 8.18 1.82 15.91
CA SER A 394 8.43 3.26 15.87
C SER A 394 7.96 3.87 14.55
N SER A 395 7.16 4.95 14.60
CA SER A 395 6.67 5.62 13.39
C SER A 395 7.78 6.19 12.54
N SER A 396 8.80 6.83 13.13
CA SER A 396 9.94 7.39 12.39
C SER A 396 10.77 6.30 11.69
N MET A 397 10.93 5.14 12.31
CA MET A 397 11.63 4.01 11.70
C MET A 397 10.82 3.34 10.58
N VAL A 398 9.48 3.38 10.66
CA VAL A 398 8.60 2.92 9.57
C VAL A 398 8.67 3.87 8.38
N GLU A 399 8.70 5.18 8.60
CA GLU A 399 8.88 6.18 7.52
C GLU A 399 10.26 6.09 6.86
N GLU A 400 11.29 5.71 7.63
CA GLU A 400 12.69 5.69 7.20
C GLU A 400 13.28 4.26 7.01
N GLU A 401 12.41 3.29 6.74
CA GLU A 401 12.78 1.87 6.62
C GLU A 401 13.85 1.60 5.55
N GLN A 402 13.91 2.43 4.49
CA GLN A 402 14.93 2.37 3.46
C GLN A 402 16.36 2.37 4.03
N TYR A 403 16.64 3.11 5.11
CA TYR A 403 17.97 3.14 5.71
C TYR A 403 18.35 1.79 6.30
N ILE A 404 17.38 1.09 6.91
CA ILE A 404 17.59 -0.22 7.50
C ILE A 404 18.04 -1.16 6.39
N TRP A 405 17.28 -1.26 5.29
CA TRP A 405 17.63 -2.12 4.16
C TRP A 405 19.00 -1.79 3.54
N TYR A 406 19.30 -0.51 3.29
CA TYR A 406 20.58 -0.11 2.70
C TYR A 406 21.77 -0.37 3.62
N PHE A 407 21.62 -0.13 4.92
CA PHE A 407 22.66 -0.39 5.90
C PHE A 407 22.95 -1.89 5.98
N LEU A 408 21.90 -2.70 6.11
CA LEU A 408 22.01 -4.15 6.25
C LEU A 408 22.71 -4.81 5.06
N ILE A 409 22.33 -4.45 3.83
CA ILE A 409 22.97 -4.98 2.61
C ILE A 409 24.43 -4.57 2.52
N SER A 410 24.73 -3.30 2.78
CA SER A 410 26.11 -2.79 2.70
C SER A 410 27.01 -3.52 3.71
N THR A 411 26.51 -3.72 4.94
CA THR A 411 27.23 -4.49 5.97
C THR A 411 27.39 -5.95 5.57
N PHE A 412 26.36 -6.59 5.00
CA PHE A 412 26.46 -7.96 4.51
C PHE A 412 27.52 -8.10 3.42
N TYR A 413 27.57 -7.19 2.44
CA TYR A 413 28.60 -7.19 1.40
C TYR A 413 30.01 -6.97 1.97
N LEU A 414 30.17 -6.15 3.00
CA LEU A 414 31.45 -6.01 3.71
C LEU A 414 31.85 -7.28 4.45
N LEU A 415 30.90 -8.04 5.00
CA LEU A 415 31.16 -9.35 5.59
C LEU A 415 31.62 -10.37 4.53
N LEU A 416 30.98 -10.38 3.35
CA LEU A 416 31.43 -11.19 2.21
C LEU A 416 32.84 -10.81 1.76
N LEU A 417 33.15 -9.50 1.70
CA LEU A 417 34.48 -9.00 1.37
C LEU A 417 35.52 -9.49 2.38
N ARG A 418 35.22 -9.36 3.68
CA ARG A 418 36.09 -9.83 4.76
C ARG A 418 36.36 -11.32 4.67
N LYS A 419 35.33 -12.14 4.48
CA LYS A 419 35.48 -13.60 4.34
C LYS A 419 36.31 -13.99 3.12
N THR A 420 36.06 -13.33 1.99
CA THR A 420 36.82 -13.57 0.76
C THR A 420 38.29 -13.20 0.95
N ALA A 421 38.58 -12.05 1.55
CA ALA A 421 39.94 -11.60 1.87
C ALA A 421 40.65 -12.55 2.85
N GLN A 422 39.96 -13.04 3.89
CA GLN A 422 40.50 -14.02 4.82
C GLN A 422 40.86 -15.34 4.13
N SER A 423 40.02 -15.84 3.21
CA SER A 423 40.33 -17.05 2.43
C SER A 423 41.57 -16.87 1.55
N LEU A 424 41.74 -15.69 0.95
CA LEU A 424 42.90 -15.35 0.12
C LEU A 424 44.19 -15.27 0.95
N CYS A 425 44.13 -14.66 2.15
CA CYS A 425 45.25 -14.58 3.08
C CYS A 425 45.68 -15.96 3.61
N ALA A 426 44.72 -16.84 3.94
CA ALA A 426 45.01 -18.20 4.39
C ALA A 426 45.75 -19.02 3.31
N VAL A 427 45.30 -18.93 2.05
CA VAL A 427 45.98 -19.57 0.92
C VAL A 427 47.40 -19.03 0.73
N ARG A 428 47.62 -17.72 0.94
CA ARG A 428 48.94 -17.09 0.81
C ARG A 428 49.93 -17.47 1.94
N PHE A 429 49.44 -17.91 3.09
CA PHE A 429 50.27 -18.38 4.20
C PHE A 429 50.66 -19.87 4.05
N GLN A 430 49.79 -20.67 3.42
CA GLN A 430 50.05 -22.07 3.06
C GLN A 430 50.92 -22.22 1.79
N SER A 431 51.08 -21.16 1.00
CA SER A 431 51.77 -21.17 -0.29
C SER A 431 53.30 -21.13 -0.24
N SER A 432 53.94 -21.40 0.90
CA SER A 432 55.40 -21.57 0.96
C SER A 432 55.88 -22.89 0.36
N PHE A 433 54.99 -23.84 0.01
CA PHE A 433 55.44 -25.18 -0.40
C PHE A 433 54.96 -25.77 -1.74
N PHE A 434 53.85 -25.40 -2.40
CA PHE A 434 53.54 -25.94 -3.75
C PHE A 434 52.58 -25.08 -4.59
N THR A 435 52.65 -25.27 -5.92
CA THR A 435 52.01 -24.56 -7.03
C THR A 435 50.47 -24.62 -7.06
N GLN A 436 49.78 -23.46 -6.97
CA GLN A 436 48.35 -23.30 -7.27
C GLN A 436 48.00 -21.90 -7.84
N ASN A 437 48.19 -21.68 -9.14
CA ASN A 437 47.77 -20.43 -9.81
C ASN A 437 46.23 -20.30 -10.03
N GLY A 438 45.47 -21.39 -9.86
CA GLY A 438 44.01 -21.40 -10.10
C GLY A 438 43.17 -20.81 -8.96
N GLN A 439 43.47 -21.17 -7.71
CA GLN A 439 42.68 -20.75 -6.53
C GLN A 439 42.82 -19.26 -6.21
N SER A 440 43.99 -18.68 -6.46
CA SER A 440 44.21 -17.23 -6.29
C SER A 440 43.36 -16.43 -7.27
N ARG A 441 43.31 -16.85 -8.54
CA ARG A 441 42.50 -16.22 -9.61
C ARG A 441 41.01 -16.21 -9.28
N GLU A 442 40.46 -17.30 -8.73
CA GLU A 442 39.06 -17.35 -8.29
C GLU A 442 38.75 -16.43 -7.09
N GLY A 443 39.70 -16.29 -6.16
CA GLY A 443 39.59 -15.31 -5.08
C GLY A 443 39.50 -13.88 -5.60
N TYR A 444 40.33 -13.50 -6.59
CA TYR A 444 40.27 -12.16 -7.20
C TYR A 444 38.93 -11.89 -7.90
N PHE A 445 38.40 -12.86 -8.66
CA PHE A 445 37.07 -12.69 -9.28
C PHE A 445 35.96 -12.50 -8.24
N ARG A 446 36.00 -13.24 -7.12
CA ARG A 446 35.05 -13.07 -6.01
C ARG A 446 35.13 -11.67 -5.40
N MET A 447 36.34 -11.14 -5.18
CA MET A 447 36.53 -9.76 -4.73
C MET A 447 35.93 -8.75 -5.72
N CYS A 448 36.17 -8.92 -7.02
CA CYS A 448 35.59 -8.04 -8.05
C CYS A 448 34.06 -8.02 -8.02
N PHE A 449 33.40 -9.18 -7.83
CA PHE A 449 31.95 -9.23 -7.70
C PHE A 449 31.46 -8.49 -6.45
N VAL A 450 32.13 -8.63 -5.30
CA VAL A 450 31.75 -7.90 -4.08
C VAL A 450 31.97 -6.40 -4.23
N PHE A 451 33.05 -5.96 -4.90
CA PHE A 451 33.24 -4.55 -5.23
C PHE A 451 32.14 -4.02 -6.14
N LEU A 452 31.73 -4.80 -7.16
CA LEU A 452 30.61 -4.44 -8.03
C LEU A 452 29.29 -4.32 -7.24
N LEU A 453 29.03 -5.22 -6.29
CA LEU A 453 27.86 -5.17 -5.41
C LEU A 453 27.86 -3.91 -4.53
N LEU A 454 29.02 -3.55 -3.95
CA LEU A 454 29.16 -2.35 -3.11
C LEU A 454 29.01 -1.06 -3.91
N THR A 455 29.63 -0.95 -5.08
CA THR A 455 29.56 0.27 -5.92
C THR A 455 28.17 0.47 -6.48
N SER A 456 27.57 -0.58 -7.06
CA SER A 456 26.18 -0.52 -7.54
C SER A 456 25.19 -0.21 -6.41
N GLY A 457 25.38 -0.81 -5.22
CA GLY A 457 24.52 -0.56 -4.07
C GLY A 457 24.61 0.87 -3.56
N ARG A 458 25.82 1.47 -3.61
CA ARG A 458 26.02 2.87 -3.27
C ARG A 458 25.33 3.82 -4.25
N VAL A 459 25.37 3.52 -5.54
CA VAL A 459 24.67 4.30 -6.57
C VAL A 459 23.15 4.17 -6.41
N LEU A 460 22.64 2.95 -6.22
CA LEU A 460 21.21 2.70 -6.00
C LEU A 460 20.66 3.45 -4.77
N ARG A 461 21.39 3.43 -3.65
CA ARG A 461 21.02 4.21 -2.45
C ARG A 461 20.95 5.72 -2.71
N GLY A 462 21.81 6.23 -3.58
CA GLY A 462 21.83 7.64 -3.94
C GLY A 462 20.82 8.00 -5.05
N TRP A 463 20.22 7.01 -5.70
CA TRP A 463 19.39 7.21 -6.88
C TRP A 463 18.11 7.96 -6.55
N HIS A 464 17.35 7.37 -5.64
CA HIS A 464 16.18 7.96 -5.01
C HIS A 464 16.39 8.00 -3.51
N GLN A 465 16.39 9.20 -2.94
CA GLN A 465 16.45 9.41 -1.50
C GLN A 465 15.05 9.75 -0.99
N GLY A 466 14.27 8.70 -0.72
CA GLY A 466 12.96 8.82 -0.08
C GLY A 466 13.05 9.06 1.43
N GLY A 467 11.89 9.21 2.07
CA GLY A 467 11.76 9.53 3.49
C GLY A 467 11.60 11.03 3.75
N VAL A 468 11.11 11.36 4.93
CA VAL A 468 10.81 12.75 5.34
C VAL A 468 12.11 13.57 5.39
N ASN A 469 13.22 12.94 5.80
CA ASN A 469 14.50 13.62 6.01
C ASN A 469 15.20 14.11 4.74
N TRP A 470 14.89 13.54 3.57
CA TRP A 470 15.53 13.89 2.29
C TRP A 470 14.62 14.68 1.35
N THR A 471 13.39 15.00 1.76
CA THR A 471 12.41 15.73 0.93
C THR A 471 12.95 17.03 0.34
N SER A 472 13.77 17.75 1.11
CA SER A 472 14.34 19.06 0.74
C SER A 472 15.64 18.98 -0.08
N LEU A 473 16.27 17.81 -0.17
CA LEU A 473 17.55 17.63 -0.84
C LEU A 473 17.36 16.96 -2.22
N PRO A 474 18.08 17.45 -3.25
CA PRO A 474 18.06 16.79 -4.55
C PRO A 474 18.96 15.54 -4.54
N ASP A 475 18.42 14.43 -5.03
CA ASP A 475 19.10 13.15 -5.24
C ASP A 475 19.57 13.00 -6.71
N ILE A 476 20.17 11.85 -7.05
CA ILE A 476 20.72 11.64 -8.40
C ILE A 476 19.62 11.71 -9.46
N SER A 477 18.42 11.20 -9.18
CA SER A 477 17.29 11.26 -10.11
C SER A 477 16.87 12.72 -10.37
N LYS A 478 16.68 13.53 -9.32
CA LYS A 478 16.36 14.97 -9.46
C LYS A 478 17.48 15.75 -10.14
N TRP A 479 18.75 15.44 -9.90
CA TRP A 479 19.88 16.06 -10.61
C TRP A 479 19.85 15.76 -12.11
N LEU A 480 19.52 14.52 -12.48
CA LEU A 480 19.40 14.12 -13.88
C LEU A 480 18.21 14.79 -14.58
N GLU A 481 17.08 14.93 -13.87
CA GLU A 481 15.92 15.67 -14.38
C GLU A 481 16.23 17.15 -14.60
N GLN A 482 16.96 17.78 -13.66
CA GLN A 482 17.42 19.17 -13.77
C GLN A 482 18.45 19.37 -14.90
N ALA A 483 19.31 18.38 -15.14
CA ALA A 483 20.32 18.44 -16.21
C ALA A 483 19.69 18.46 -17.62
N GLY A 484 18.46 17.98 -17.77
CA GLY A 484 17.68 18.06 -19.00
C GLY A 484 17.31 16.69 -19.59
N SER A 485 16.18 16.69 -20.32
CA SER A 485 15.54 15.47 -20.85
C SER A 485 16.42 14.66 -21.81
N GLN A 486 17.36 15.30 -22.50
CA GLN A 486 18.27 14.63 -23.42
C GLN A 486 19.24 13.68 -22.69
N HIS A 487 19.68 14.03 -21.48
CA HIS A 487 20.55 13.18 -20.67
C HIS A 487 19.81 11.95 -20.15
N VAL A 488 18.59 12.14 -19.66
CA VAL A 488 17.73 11.03 -19.21
C VAL A 488 17.43 10.07 -20.35
N LYS A 489 17.07 10.57 -21.54
CA LYS A 489 16.79 9.73 -22.73
C LYS A 489 18.04 8.97 -23.19
N SER A 490 19.21 9.59 -23.20
CA SER A 490 20.48 8.93 -23.54
C SER A 490 20.80 7.79 -22.56
N LEU A 491 20.68 8.07 -21.26
CA LEU A 491 20.94 7.08 -20.21
C LEU A 491 19.92 5.93 -20.26
N GLN A 492 18.66 6.23 -20.57
CA GLN A 492 17.61 5.25 -20.78
C GLN A 492 17.95 4.31 -21.95
N LEU A 493 18.34 4.85 -23.11
CA LEU A 493 18.69 4.04 -24.28
C LEU A 493 19.92 3.17 -24.03
N ILE A 494 20.96 3.72 -23.40
CA ILE A 494 22.17 2.97 -23.03
C ILE A 494 21.81 1.83 -22.06
N SER A 495 21.01 2.12 -21.03
CA SER A 495 20.62 1.13 -20.03
C SER A 495 19.75 0.03 -20.64
N ALA A 496 18.79 0.37 -21.49
CA ALA A 496 17.94 -0.59 -22.19
C ALA A 496 18.78 -1.50 -23.13
N PHE A 497 19.72 -0.93 -23.87
CA PHE A 497 20.62 -1.69 -24.73
C PHE A 497 21.49 -2.67 -23.93
N LEU A 498 22.04 -2.24 -22.79
CA LEU A 498 22.84 -3.09 -21.91
C LEU A 498 22.03 -4.22 -21.31
N VAL A 499 20.80 -3.97 -20.85
CA VAL A 499 19.88 -5.01 -20.34
C VAL A 499 19.63 -6.08 -21.42
N ILE A 500 19.30 -5.66 -22.64
CA ILE A 500 19.07 -6.57 -23.77
C ILE A 500 20.34 -7.38 -24.08
N SER A 501 21.50 -6.71 -24.12
CA SER A 501 22.78 -7.34 -24.45
C SER A 501 23.20 -8.38 -23.40
N ILE A 502 23.04 -8.08 -22.11
CA ILE A 502 23.36 -9.00 -21.00
C ILE A 502 22.46 -10.24 -21.06
N GLY A 503 21.15 -10.06 -21.23
CA GLY A 503 20.22 -11.19 -21.33
C GLY A 503 20.49 -12.09 -22.53
N LEU A 504 20.77 -11.50 -23.69
CA LEU A 504 21.15 -12.25 -24.88
C LEU A 504 22.47 -13.00 -24.67
N PHE A 505 23.51 -12.34 -24.16
CA PHE A 505 24.80 -12.97 -23.88
C PHE A 505 24.67 -14.16 -22.93
N ALA A 506 23.84 -14.03 -21.89
CA ALA A 506 23.58 -15.12 -20.97
C ALA A 506 22.86 -16.30 -21.63
N LEU A 507 21.85 -16.03 -22.48
CA LEU A 507 21.19 -17.06 -23.30
C LEU A 507 22.12 -17.70 -24.34
N PHE A 508 23.16 -16.98 -24.80
CA PHE A 508 24.20 -17.48 -25.72
C PHE A 508 25.26 -18.33 -25.03
N SER A 509 25.44 -18.18 -23.72
CA SER A 509 26.49 -18.88 -22.96
C SER A 509 26.29 -20.41 -22.90
N ILE A 510 25.10 -20.90 -23.24
CA ILE A 510 24.84 -22.34 -23.44
C ILE A 510 25.15 -22.71 -24.90
N GLU A 511 26.18 -23.53 -25.12
CA GLU A 511 26.66 -24.02 -26.44
C GLU A 511 25.69 -24.99 -27.16
N SER A 512 24.41 -25.03 -26.77
CA SER A 512 23.43 -25.92 -27.39
C SER A 512 23.05 -25.46 -28.79
N LYS A 513 23.26 -26.32 -29.79
CA LYS A 513 22.90 -26.11 -31.21
C LYS A 513 21.41 -26.38 -31.51
N GLY A 514 20.56 -26.55 -30.49
CA GLY A 514 19.15 -26.86 -30.67
C GLY A 514 18.35 -25.70 -31.29
N LYS A 515 17.51 -26.00 -32.29
CA LYS A 515 16.61 -25.02 -32.94
C LYS A 515 15.71 -24.27 -31.95
N CYS A 516 15.31 -24.92 -30.85
CA CYS A 516 14.49 -24.33 -29.79
C CYS A 516 15.23 -23.18 -29.06
N PHE A 517 16.50 -23.35 -28.69
CA PHE A 517 17.29 -22.29 -28.04
C PHE A 517 17.48 -21.07 -28.96
N GLN A 518 17.67 -21.30 -30.27
CA GLN A 518 17.73 -20.21 -31.24
C GLN A 518 16.40 -19.45 -31.34
N MET A 519 15.27 -20.16 -31.29
CA MET A 519 13.94 -19.54 -31.30
C MET A 519 13.70 -18.68 -30.05
N VAL A 520 14.07 -19.17 -28.87
CA VAL A 520 13.97 -18.42 -27.60
C VAL A 520 14.85 -17.15 -27.64
N ARG A 521 16.09 -17.27 -28.14
CA ARG A 521 16.99 -16.11 -28.31
C ARG A 521 16.38 -15.06 -29.25
N LEU A 522 15.85 -15.51 -30.39
CA LEU A 522 15.25 -14.61 -31.39
C LEU A 522 13.99 -13.93 -30.85
N SER A 523 13.14 -14.63 -30.09
CA SER A 523 11.92 -14.04 -29.54
C SER A 523 12.21 -12.94 -28.51
N PHE A 524 13.22 -13.13 -27.63
CA PHE A 524 13.62 -12.10 -26.68
C PHE A 524 14.39 -10.94 -27.34
N LEU A 525 15.15 -11.20 -28.40
CA LEU A 525 15.76 -10.15 -29.22
C LEU A 525 14.69 -9.27 -29.89
N ILE A 526 13.69 -9.88 -30.53
CA ILE A 526 12.59 -9.15 -31.16
C ILE A 526 11.84 -8.32 -30.11
N SER A 527 11.53 -8.90 -28.96
CA SER A 527 10.87 -8.19 -27.86
C SER A 527 11.70 -6.99 -27.37
N GLY A 528 13.00 -7.16 -27.19
CA GLY A 528 13.91 -6.07 -26.82
C GLY A 528 13.98 -4.96 -27.85
N LEU A 529 14.04 -5.29 -29.14
CA LEU A 529 14.02 -4.32 -30.23
C LEU A 529 12.70 -3.55 -30.29
N LEU A 530 11.56 -4.21 -30.03
CA LEU A 530 10.26 -3.54 -29.97
C LEU A 530 10.15 -2.58 -28.78
N VAL A 531 10.71 -2.94 -27.62
CA VAL A 531 10.80 -2.04 -26.46
C VAL A 531 11.67 -0.82 -26.80
N LEU A 532 12.83 -1.02 -27.45
CA LEU A 532 13.69 0.09 -27.88
C LEU A 532 12.99 0.99 -28.91
N LEU A 533 12.24 0.40 -29.85
CA LEU A 533 11.41 1.15 -30.81
C LEU A 533 10.34 1.98 -30.08
N HIS A 534 9.71 1.44 -29.05
CA HIS A 534 8.73 2.16 -28.25
C HIS A 534 9.38 3.37 -27.54
N ILE A 535 10.51 3.15 -26.85
CA ILE A 535 11.26 4.20 -26.13
C ILE A 535 11.68 5.32 -27.09
N THR A 536 12.22 4.98 -28.26
CA THR A 536 12.71 5.97 -29.23
C THR A 536 11.59 6.79 -29.86
N LYS A 537 10.43 6.16 -30.16
CA LYS A 537 9.36 6.76 -30.96
C LYS A 537 8.26 7.45 -30.14
N TYR A 538 7.94 6.95 -28.96
CA TYR A 538 6.74 7.36 -28.22
C TYR A 538 7.01 7.98 -26.85
N GLN A 539 8.24 7.89 -26.34
CA GLN A 539 8.59 8.37 -25.01
C GLN A 539 9.27 9.76 -25.03
N ASP A 540 8.98 10.59 -26.05
CA ASP A 540 9.35 12.00 -26.05
C ASP A 540 8.41 12.80 -25.13
N TYR A 541 8.98 13.60 -24.24
CA TYR A 541 8.32 14.30 -23.12
C TYR A 541 7.34 15.42 -23.52
N THR A 542 7.00 15.56 -24.80
CA THR A 542 5.97 16.47 -25.26
C THR A 542 4.67 15.72 -25.42
N PHE A 543 3.70 16.02 -24.55
CA PHE A 543 2.28 15.67 -24.68
C PHE A 543 1.82 15.86 -26.14
N SER A 544 1.86 14.78 -26.90
CA SER A 544 1.41 14.70 -28.28
C SER A 544 0.41 13.57 -28.31
N SER A 545 -0.86 13.94 -28.15
CA SER A 545 -2.08 13.25 -28.58
C SER A 545 -2.07 11.72 -28.52
N THR A 546 -2.95 11.14 -27.70
CA THR A 546 -3.47 9.76 -27.76
C THR A 546 -3.18 9.03 -29.07
N ASN A 547 -1.98 8.45 -29.19
CA ASN A 547 -1.58 7.71 -30.37
C ASN A 547 -2.05 6.29 -30.13
N TYR A 548 -3.21 5.93 -30.69
CA TYR A 548 -3.71 4.54 -30.73
C TYR A 548 -2.60 3.54 -31.10
N GLY A 549 -1.65 3.95 -31.95
CA GLY A 549 -0.47 3.16 -32.32
C GLY A 549 0.53 2.88 -31.18
N ALA A 550 0.67 3.77 -30.19
CA ALA A 550 1.53 3.53 -29.02
C ALA A 550 0.93 2.43 -28.12
N THR A 551 -0.36 2.52 -27.83
CA THR A 551 -1.10 1.51 -27.05
C THR A 551 -1.10 0.15 -27.77
N LEU A 552 -1.34 0.14 -29.08
CA LEU A 552 -1.29 -1.08 -29.88
C LEU A 552 0.10 -1.73 -29.87
N LEU A 553 1.17 -0.93 -30.02
CA LEU A 553 2.55 -1.43 -29.97
C LEU A 553 2.84 -2.08 -28.61
N VAL A 554 2.43 -1.46 -27.51
CA VAL A 554 2.58 -2.00 -26.16
C VAL A 554 1.82 -3.33 -26.00
N GLN A 555 0.58 -3.42 -26.49
CA GLN A 555 -0.20 -4.65 -26.45
C GLN A 555 0.47 -5.79 -27.24
N ILE A 556 1.07 -5.47 -28.39
CA ILE A 556 1.87 -6.42 -29.17
C ILE A 556 3.10 -6.87 -28.36
N ILE A 557 3.80 -5.95 -27.70
CA ILE A 557 4.95 -6.29 -26.83
C ILE A 557 4.50 -7.25 -25.72
N TYR A 558 3.40 -6.98 -25.02
CA TYR A 558 2.88 -7.88 -23.97
C TYR A 558 2.56 -9.27 -24.51
N ALA A 559 1.89 -9.36 -25.67
CA ALA A 559 1.54 -10.63 -26.27
C ALA A 559 2.79 -11.45 -26.65
N ILE A 560 3.76 -10.83 -27.34
CA ILE A 560 4.99 -11.51 -27.76
C ILE A 560 5.81 -11.95 -26.55
N LEU A 561 5.95 -11.08 -25.54
CA LEU A 561 6.74 -11.35 -24.34
C LEU A 561 6.11 -12.47 -23.49
N GLY A 562 4.78 -12.47 -23.35
CA GLY A 562 4.04 -13.53 -22.68
C GLY A 562 4.12 -14.87 -23.40
N VAL A 563 3.94 -14.88 -24.73
CA VAL A 563 4.07 -16.11 -25.53
C VAL A 563 5.50 -16.65 -25.49
N ALA A 564 6.51 -15.79 -25.57
CA ALA A 564 7.92 -16.19 -25.51
C ALA A 564 8.28 -16.83 -24.16
N THR A 565 7.85 -16.23 -23.05
CA THR A 565 8.11 -16.78 -21.70
C THR A 565 7.37 -18.07 -21.44
N ILE A 566 6.05 -18.09 -21.63
CA ILE A 566 5.22 -19.29 -21.41
C ILE A 566 5.68 -20.42 -22.34
N GLY A 567 5.94 -20.12 -23.60
CA GLY A 567 6.48 -21.07 -24.57
C GLY A 567 7.83 -21.65 -24.13
N THR A 568 8.72 -20.83 -23.58
CA THR A 568 10.02 -21.30 -23.05
C THR A 568 9.83 -22.22 -21.84
N VAL A 569 9.00 -21.82 -20.87
CA VAL A 569 8.74 -22.61 -19.65
C VAL A 569 8.14 -23.97 -19.99
N VAL A 570 7.15 -24.00 -20.88
CA VAL A 570 6.43 -25.23 -21.22
C VAL A 570 7.25 -26.13 -22.15
N ALA A 571 7.83 -25.59 -23.23
CA ALA A 571 8.44 -26.41 -24.28
C ALA A 571 9.87 -26.89 -23.94
N LEU A 572 10.65 -26.09 -23.22
CA LEU A 572 12.07 -26.35 -23.06
C LEU A 572 12.38 -27.69 -22.33
N PRO A 573 11.71 -28.06 -21.22
CA PRO A 573 11.94 -29.34 -20.55
C PRO A 573 11.64 -30.57 -21.44
N TRP A 574 10.83 -30.43 -22.50
CA TRP A 574 10.53 -31.51 -23.44
C TRP A 574 11.56 -31.64 -24.57
N VAL A 575 12.19 -30.53 -24.97
CA VAL A 575 12.97 -30.44 -26.21
C VAL A 575 14.48 -30.57 -25.96
N ILE A 576 14.94 -30.39 -24.72
CA ILE A 576 16.38 -30.54 -24.39
C ILE A 576 16.83 -31.97 -24.69
N PRO A 577 17.78 -32.18 -25.63
CA PRO A 577 18.17 -33.51 -26.06
C PRO A 577 18.92 -34.23 -24.93
N PHE A 578 18.59 -35.51 -24.69
CA PHE A 578 19.45 -36.36 -23.89
C PHE A 578 20.80 -36.48 -24.60
N SER A 579 21.89 -36.16 -23.92
CA SER A 579 23.23 -36.45 -24.46
C SER A 579 23.49 -37.96 -24.35
N THR A 580 22.79 -38.77 -25.16
CA THR A 580 23.11 -40.18 -25.31
C THR A 580 24.32 -40.30 -26.24
N SER A 581 25.53 -40.35 -25.70
CA SER A 581 26.56 -41.10 -26.41
C SER A 581 26.11 -42.56 -26.41
N LYS A 582 25.69 -43.05 -27.59
CA LYS A 582 25.39 -44.47 -27.81
C LYS A 582 26.59 -45.30 -27.39
N ILE A 583 26.50 -46.03 -26.29
CA ILE A 583 27.33 -47.21 -26.03
C ILE A 583 26.35 -48.33 -25.72
N CYS A 584 26.03 -49.14 -26.74
CA CYS A 584 25.36 -50.41 -26.53
C CYS A 584 26.24 -51.28 -25.63
N PRO A 585 25.69 -51.94 -24.59
CA PRO A 585 26.46 -52.83 -23.75
C PRO A 585 26.66 -54.15 -24.51
N THR A 586 27.77 -54.26 -25.26
CA THR A 586 28.21 -55.55 -25.79
C THR A 586 29.37 -56.17 -24.99
N ASP A 587 29.90 -55.49 -23.97
CA ASP A 587 30.96 -56.05 -23.13
C ASP A 587 30.63 -56.00 -21.63
N ASN A 588 30.70 -57.17 -20.98
CA ASN A 588 30.38 -57.44 -19.57
C ASN A 588 31.39 -56.86 -18.56
N THR A 589 31.97 -55.69 -18.82
CA THR A 589 32.89 -55.01 -17.89
C THR A 589 32.52 -53.55 -17.73
N ILE A 590 31.39 -53.28 -17.06
CA ILE A 590 31.00 -51.92 -16.69
C ILE A 590 31.68 -51.58 -15.35
N SER A 591 32.62 -50.64 -15.41
CA SER A 591 33.27 -50.05 -14.22
C SER A 591 32.25 -49.23 -13.39
N PRO A 592 32.32 -49.22 -12.04
CA PRO A 592 31.43 -48.44 -11.18
C PRO A 592 31.41 -46.93 -11.49
N LEU A 593 32.45 -46.42 -12.15
CA LEU A 593 32.51 -45.05 -12.65
C LEU A 593 31.41 -44.76 -13.70
N PHE A 594 31.09 -45.72 -14.58
CA PHE A 594 30.09 -45.55 -15.64
C PHE A 594 28.65 -45.52 -15.11
N LEU A 595 28.35 -46.26 -14.03
CA LEU A 595 27.05 -46.17 -13.33
C LEU A 595 26.85 -44.78 -12.71
N SER A 596 27.90 -44.22 -12.08
CA SER A 596 27.84 -42.86 -11.49
C SER A 596 27.63 -41.74 -12.51
N ILE A 597 28.08 -41.96 -13.75
CA ILE A 597 27.91 -41.01 -14.86
C ILE A 597 26.46 -41.07 -15.37
N HIS A 598 25.85 -42.27 -15.43
CA HIS A 598 24.45 -42.43 -15.85
C HIS A 598 23.43 -41.78 -14.89
N GLU A 599 23.73 -41.75 -13.59
CA GLU A 599 22.89 -41.06 -12.58
C GLU A 599 23.01 -39.52 -12.62
N LYS A 600 24.13 -38.97 -13.11
CA LYS A 600 24.38 -37.51 -13.15
C LYS A 600 23.82 -36.80 -14.39
N PHE A 601 23.60 -37.51 -15.50
CA PHE A 601 23.10 -36.88 -16.75
C PHE A 601 21.74 -36.15 -16.61
N PRO A 602 20.71 -36.72 -15.93
CA PRO A 602 19.42 -36.03 -15.79
C PRO A 602 19.51 -34.71 -15.03
N LEU A 603 20.48 -34.57 -14.13
CA LEU A 603 20.67 -33.39 -13.29
C LEU A 603 21.25 -32.20 -14.07
N VAL A 604 22.15 -32.49 -15.01
CA VAL A 604 22.77 -31.48 -15.89
C VAL A 604 21.71 -30.91 -16.85
N GLU A 605 20.87 -31.77 -17.42
CA GLU A 605 19.78 -31.35 -18.31
C GLU A 605 18.72 -30.51 -17.58
N LEU A 606 18.39 -30.88 -16.33
CA LEU A 606 17.53 -30.09 -15.46
C LEU A 606 18.14 -28.72 -15.14
N SER A 607 19.44 -28.68 -14.85
CA SER A 607 20.19 -27.44 -14.61
C SER A 607 20.15 -26.51 -15.83
N ASP A 608 20.42 -27.03 -17.03
CA ASP A 608 20.41 -26.25 -18.28
C ASP A 608 18.99 -25.75 -18.63
N SER A 609 17.98 -26.58 -18.39
CA SER A 609 16.57 -26.22 -18.54
C SER A 609 16.21 -25.04 -17.64
N LEU A 610 16.50 -25.16 -16.34
CA LEU A 610 16.20 -24.14 -15.34
C LEU A 610 17.01 -22.86 -15.58
N TYR A 611 18.25 -22.96 -16.06
CA TYR A 611 19.06 -21.80 -16.41
C TYR A 611 18.38 -20.92 -17.46
N VAL A 612 17.96 -21.53 -18.58
CA VAL A 612 17.31 -20.79 -19.67
C VAL A 612 15.93 -20.29 -19.28
N ILE A 613 15.16 -21.08 -18.54
CA ILE A 613 13.87 -20.63 -18.01
C ILE A 613 14.06 -19.44 -17.06
N GLY A 614 15.05 -19.50 -16.16
CA GLY A 614 15.38 -18.40 -15.25
C GLY A 614 15.77 -17.12 -15.99
N TRP A 615 16.62 -17.22 -17.02
CA TRP A 615 16.96 -16.07 -17.87
C TRP A 615 15.79 -15.55 -18.70
N ALA A 616 14.87 -16.43 -19.12
CA ALA A 616 13.63 -16.01 -19.78
C ALA A 616 12.75 -15.19 -18.82
N TYR A 617 12.63 -15.58 -17.55
CA TYR A 617 11.93 -14.77 -16.54
C TYR A 617 12.61 -13.44 -16.26
N VAL A 618 13.92 -13.45 -16.00
CA VAL A 618 14.70 -12.24 -15.72
C VAL A 618 14.61 -11.25 -16.89
N GLN A 619 14.81 -11.74 -18.13
CA GLN A 619 14.75 -10.88 -19.31
C GLN A 619 13.34 -10.36 -19.57
N CYS A 620 12.32 -11.20 -19.42
CA CYS A 620 10.93 -10.77 -19.50
C CYS A 620 10.61 -9.68 -18.49
N TRP A 621 10.97 -9.90 -17.23
CA TRP A 621 10.69 -8.97 -16.15
C TRP A 621 11.41 -7.63 -16.40
N CYS A 622 12.70 -7.65 -16.77
CA CYS A 622 13.41 -6.43 -17.13
C CYS A 622 12.76 -5.69 -18.30
N LEU A 623 12.43 -6.36 -19.40
CA LEU A 623 11.79 -5.73 -20.57
C LEU A 623 10.41 -5.15 -20.23
N LEU A 624 9.64 -5.83 -19.39
CA LEU A 624 8.37 -5.34 -18.88
C LEU A 624 8.56 -4.08 -18.01
N GLN A 625 9.53 -4.08 -17.11
CA GLN A 625 9.81 -2.93 -16.24
C GLN A 625 10.39 -1.74 -17.01
N LEU A 626 11.21 -1.97 -18.06
CA LEU A 626 11.69 -0.90 -18.95
C LEU A 626 10.54 -0.18 -19.68
N LEU A 627 9.40 -0.86 -19.86
CA LEU A 627 8.22 -0.29 -20.48
C LEU A 627 7.31 0.42 -19.46
N LEU A 628 7.16 -0.16 -18.27
CA LEU A 628 6.18 0.29 -17.27
C LEU A 628 6.71 1.38 -16.32
N GLN A 629 8.01 1.35 -16.01
CA GLN A 629 8.62 2.30 -15.07
C GLN A 629 8.90 3.65 -15.72
N GLN A 630 9.05 4.68 -14.89
CA GLN A 630 9.50 5.99 -15.35
C GLN A 630 10.87 5.90 -16.05
N PRO A 631 11.15 6.73 -17.07
CA PRO A 631 12.43 6.71 -17.80
C PRO A 631 13.66 6.76 -16.89
N ILE A 632 13.57 7.52 -15.79
CA ILE A 632 14.66 7.70 -14.82
C ILE A 632 15.01 6.41 -14.05
N ASN A 633 14.09 5.45 -13.97
CA ASN A 633 14.26 4.16 -13.28
C ASN A 633 14.92 3.07 -14.13
N THR A 634 15.18 3.36 -15.41
CA THR A 634 15.83 2.42 -16.34
C THR A 634 17.22 1.99 -15.89
N THR A 635 18.01 2.92 -15.33
CA THR A 635 19.36 2.63 -14.81
C THR A 635 19.33 1.83 -13.51
N PRO A 636 18.47 2.14 -12.51
CA PRO A 636 18.25 1.26 -11.37
C PRO A 636 17.92 -0.18 -11.76
N ILE A 637 17.05 -0.42 -12.75
CA ILE A 637 16.74 -1.77 -13.23
C ILE A 637 18.00 -2.49 -13.74
N LEU A 638 18.85 -1.80 -14.51
CA LEU A 638 20.13 -2.35 -14.97
C LEU A 638 21.06 -2.67 -13.77
N LEU A 639 21.18 -1.76 -12.81
CA LEU A 639 22.04 -1.97 -11.64
C LEU A 639 21.55 -3.13 -10.77
N LEU A 640 20.23 -3.29 -10.61
CA LEU A 640 19.64 -4.45 -9.92
C LEU A 640 19.94 -5.76 -10.67
N LEU A 641 19.83 -5.77 -12.01
CA LEU A 641 20.22 -6.93 -12.82
C LEU A 641 21.70 -7.30 -12.62
N LEU A 642 22.59 -6.30 -12.59
CA LEU A 642 24.01 -6.50 -12.33
C LEU A 642 24.27 -7.03 -10.92
N GLN A 643 23.53 -6.57 -9.91
CA GLN A 643 23.65 -7.07 -8.55
C GLN A 643 23.20 -8.53 -8.42
N ILE A 644 22.08 -8.89 -9.04
CA ILE A 644 21.59 -10.28 -9.08
C ILE A 644 22.63 -11.19 -9.75
N LEU A 645 23.16 -10.78 -10.89
CA LEU A 645 24.15 -11.57 -11.62
C LEU A 645 25.45 -11.71 -10.83
N ALA A 646 25.97 -10.62 -10.26
CA ALA A 646 27.18 -10.63 -9.45
C ALA A 646 27.02 -11.47 -8.18
N GLY A 647 25.85 -11.38 -7.52
CA GLY A 647 25.50 -12.20 -6.36
C GLY A 647 25.46 -13.69 -6.71
N THR A 648 24.73 -14.06 -7.77
CA THR A 648 24.60 -15.46 -8.19
C THR A 648 25.96 -16.04 -8.62
N LEU A 649 26.78 -15.29 -9.35
CA LEU A 649 28.13 -15.72 -9.74
C LEU A 649 29.08 -15.82 -8.54
N TYR A 650 28.99 -14.91 -7.57
CA TYR A 650 29.76 -14.98 -6.33
C TYR A 650 29.42 -16.25 -5.56
N PHE A 651 28.13 -16.51 -5.34
CA PHE A 651 27.67 -17.67 -4.56
C PHE A 651 27.90 -19.00 -5.29
N ALA A 652 27.75 -19.06 -6.60
CA ALA A 652 28.07 -20.26 -7.38
C ALA A 652 29.56 -20.63 -7.28
N ARG A 653 30.45 -19.63 -7.16
CA ARG A 653 31.91 -19.84 -7.01
C ARG A 653 32.39 -19.94 -5.56
N SER A 654 31.53 -19.67 -4.58
CA SER A 654 31.90 -19.74 -3.16
C SER A 654 31.78 -21.16 -2.57
N GLY A 655 31.28 -22.13 -3.33
CA GLY A 655 31.10 -23.51 -2.84
C GLY A 655 30.25 -23.58 -1.57
N THR A 656 30.71 -24.34 -0.57
CA THR A 656 30.04 -24.57 0.73
C THR A 656 30.41 -23.55 1.82
N HIS A 657 31.13 -22.46 1.49
CA HIS A 657 31.57 -21.48 2.49
C HIS A 657 30.43 -20.70 3.16
N HIS A 658 29.23 -20.72 2.56
CA HIS A 658 28.03 -20.08 3.06
C HIS A 658 26.87 -21.07 3.01
N LYS A 659 25.98 -21.00 3.99
CA LYS A 659 24.78 -21.84 4.03
C LYS A 659 23.74 -21.27 3.07
N GLU A 660 23.06 -22.15 2.33
CA GLU A 660 22.10 -21.77 1.30
C GLU A 660 21.02 -20.79 1.78
N TRP A 661 20.51 -20.98 3.01
CA TRP A 661 19.49 -20.11 3.58
C TRP A 661 19.97 -18.66 3.81
N VAL A 662 21.26 -18.46 4.11
CA VAL A 662 21.86 -17.12 4.29
C VAL A 662 21.90 -16.38 2.95
N GLU A 663 22.20 -17.10 1.88
CA GLU A 663 22.31 -16.55 0.53
C GLU A 663 20.94 -16.13 -0.01
N ILE A 664 19.93 -16.99 0.17
CA ILE A 664 18.55 -16.69 -0.24
C ILE A 664 17.98 -15.54 0.59
N ALA A 665 18.27 -15.47 1.90
CA ALA A 665 17.88 -14.34 2.73
C ALA A 665 18.54 -13.04 2.26
N ALA A 666 19.82 -13.08 1.86
CA ALA A 666 20.51 -11.92 1.32
C ALA A 666 19.91 -11.44 -0.01
N PHE A 667 19.53 -12.36 -0.90
CA PHE A 667 18.78 -12.01 -2.11
C PHE A 667 17.42 -11.38 -1.77
N TYR A 668 16.67 -11.95 -0.84
CA TYR A 668 15.39 -11.37 -0.41
C TYR A 668 15.55 -9.92 0.10
N TYR A 669 16.57 -9.68 0.94
CA TYR A 669 16.89 -8.33 1.42
C TYR A 669 17.27 -7.38 0.27
N LEU A 670 18.02 -7.87 -0.73
CA LEU A 670 18.32 -7.12 -1.95
C LEU A 670 17.05 -6.66 -2.68
N GLY A 671 16.03 -7.49 -2.74
CA GLY A 671 14.74 -7.16 -3.36
C GLY A 671 14.01 -6.05 -2.60
N MET A 672 14.06 -6.09 -1.26
CA MET A 672 13.45 -5.05 -0.42
C MET A 672 14.21 -3.73 -0.52
N ALA A 673 15.55 -3.74 -0.57
CA ALA A 673 16.30 -2.50 -0.81
C ALA A 673 16.06 -1.93 -2.21
N GLY A 674 15.94 -2.80 -3.21
CA GLY A 674 15.63 -2.38 -4.57
C GLY A 674 14.22 -1.79 -4.74
N HIS A 675 13.26 -2.18 -3.89
CA HIS A 675 11.93 -1.55 -3.85
C HIS A 675 12.04 -0.04 -3.56
N PHE A 676 12.83 0.34 -2.55
CA PHE A 676 13.10 1.74 -2.22
C PHE A 676 14.03 2.41 -3.24
N ALA A 677 14.98 1.67 -3.82
CA ALA A 677 15.90 2.23 -4.83
C ALA A 677 15.19 2.60 -6.15
N LEU A 678 13.97 2.10 -6.39
CA LEU A 678 13.10 2.49 -7.50
C LEU A 678 12.20 3.69 -7.18
N GLY A 679 12.33 4.28 -5.98
CA GLY A 679 11.59 5.49 -5.58
C GLY A 679 10.30 5.23 -4.79
N ASN A 680 9.97 3.96 -4.48
CA ASN A 680 8.83 3.63 -3.63
C ASN A 680 9.12 3.98 -2.16
N THR A 681 8.08 4.33 -1.41
CA THR A 681 8.12 4.49 0.05
C THR A 681 6.96 3.75 0.69
N ASN A 682 6.87 3.76 2.03
CA ASN A 682 5.72 3.23 2.75
C ASN A 682 4.47 4.14 2.70
N THR A 683 4.48 5.18 1.85
CA THR A 683 3.35 6.11 1.64
C THR A 683 2.66 5.84 0.31
N LEU A 684 1.32 5.85 0.32
CA LEU A 684 0.51 5.61 -0.88
C LEU A 684 0.74 6.65 -1.99
N ALA A 685 1.21 7.86 -1.62
CA ALA A 685 1.50 8.94 -2.55
C ALA A 685 2.65 8.62 -3.54
N THR A 686 3.51 7.65 -3.22
CA THR A 686 4.65 7.28 -4.08
C THR A 686 4.33 6.19 -5.10
N ILE A 687 3.09 5.69 -5.13
CA ILE A 687 2.68 4.68 -6.10
C ILE A 687 2.52 5.33 -7.47
N ASP A 688 3.23 4.81 -8.47
CA ASP A 688 3.13 5.29 -9.85
C ASP A 688 1.84 4.78 -10.51
N VAL A 689 0.82 5.63 -10.48
CA VAL A 689 -0.48 5.38 -11.13
C VAL A 689 -0.38 5.56 -12.65
N ALA A 690 0.52 6.40 -13.16
CA ALA A 690 0.63 6.69 -14.58
C ALA A 690 1.13 5.48 -15.38
N GLY A 691 2.14 4.78 -14.85
CA GLY A 691 2.65 3.54 -15.45
C GLY A 691 1.59 2.44 -15.55
N ALA A 692 0.61 2.42 -14.63
CA ALA A 692 -0.45 1.42 -14.57
C ALA A 692 -1.47 1.50 -15.73
N PHE A 693 -1.45 2.58 -16.52
CA PHE A 693 -2.33 2.74 -17.69
C PHE A 693 -1.64 2.50 -19.03
N ILE A 694 -0.33 2.19 -19.03
CA ILE A 694 0.43 1.90 -20.25
C ILE A 694 -0.12 0.62 -20.90
N GLY A 695 -0.62 0.74 -22.14
CA GLY A 695 -1.20 -0.40 -22.89
C GLY A 695 -2.69 -0.67 -22.66
N ILE A 696 -3.36 0.10 -21.80
CA ILE A 696 -4.80 -0.03 -21.55
C ILE A 696 -5.59 0.87 -22.52
N SER A 697 -6.56 0.30 -23.24
CA SER A 697 -7.40 1.03 -24.21
C SER A 697 -8.72 1.58 -23.63
N SER A 698 -9.18 1.00 -22.51
CA SER A 698 -10.42 1.41 -21.83
C SER A 698 -10.23 1.34 -20.31
N HIS A 699 -10.83 2.27 -19.58
CA HIS A 699 -10.68 2.34 -18.12
C HIS A 699 -11.11 1.01 -17.46
N SER A 700 -10.14 0.32 -16.85
CA SER A 700 -10.35 -0.94 -16.13
C SER A 700 -9.56 -0.92 -14.83
N THR A 701 -10.27 -0.93 -13.70
CA THR A 701 -9.69 -0.88 -12.35
C THR A 701 -8.89 -2.12 -12.00
N LEU A 702 -9.33 -3.30 -12.48
CA LEU A 702 -8.64 -4.57 -12.21
C LEU A 702 -7.29 -4.63 -12.96
N LEU A 703 -7.28 -4.26 -14.23
CA LEU A 703 -6.08 -4.35 -15.06
C LEU A 703 -5.04 -3.31 -14.65
N SER A 704 -5.47 -2.08 -14.37
CA SER A 704 -4.57 -1.06 -13.82
C SER A 704 -4.05 -1.45 -12.44
N GLY A 705 -4.89 -2.05 -11.57
CA GLY A 705 -4.45 -2.57 -10.27
C GLY A 705 -3.35 -3.63 -10.37
N ILE A 706 -3.45 -4.56 -11.34
CA ILE A 706 -2.41 -5.58 -11.58
C ILE A 706 -1.11 -4.93 -12.08
N LEU A 707 -1.18 -3.99 -13.03
CA LEU A 707 0.00 -3.30 -13.53
C LEU A 707 0.66 -2.43 -12.46
N MET A 708 -0.13 -1.75 -11.63
CA MET A 708 0.35 -1.00 -10.48
C MET A 708 1.09 -1.92 -9.50
N PHE A 709 0.54 -3.09 -9.18
CA PHE A 709 1.23 -4.08 -8.35
C PHE A 709 2.57 -4.54 -8.96
N ILE A 710 2.60 -4.77 -10.29
CA ILE A 710 3.83 -5.14 -11.02
C ILE A 710 4.89 -4.03 -10.95
N ILE A 711 4.50 -2.76 -11.00
CA ILE A 711 5.39 -1.60 -10.92
C ILE A 711 5.93 -1.41 -9.49
N THR A 712 5.04 -1.42 -8.48
CA THR A 712 5.41 -1.20 -7.08
C THR A 712 6.29 -2.32 -6.53
N TYR A 713 5.98 -3.57 -6.87
CA TYR A 713 6.74 -4.75 -6.42
C TYR A 713 7.75 -5.25 -7.46
N ALA A 714 8.20 -4.36 -8.34
CA ALA A 714 9.15 -4.65 -9.40
C ALA A 714 10.42 -5.35 -8.88
N SER A 715 11.08 -4.82 -7.84
CA SER A 715 12.33 -5.39 -7.35
C SER A 715 12.17 -6.67 -6.51
N PRO A 716 11.24 -6.78 -5.54
CA PRO A 716 11.03 -8.03 -4.80
C PRO A 716 10.69 -9.21 -5.73
N MET A 717 9.80 -8.98 -6.70
CA MET A 717 9.43 -10.02 -7.67
C MET A 717 10.59 -10.38 -8.59
N PHE A 718 11.41 -9.39 -8.99
CA PHE A 718 12.59 -9.63 -9.81
C PHE A 718 13.57 -10.61 -9.15
N ILE A 719 13.81 -10.44 -7.85
CA ILE A 719 14.63 -11.36 -7.06
C ILE A 719 14.03 -12.75 -7.00
N LEU A 720 12.73 -12.87 -6.67
CA LEU A 720 12.07 -14.16 -6.56
C LEU A 720 12.16 -14.95 -7.87
N LEU A 721 11.94 -14.29 -9.01
CA LEU A 721 12.09 -14.91 -10.34
C LEU A 721 13.53 -15.33 -10.64
N SER A 722 14.51 -14.54 -10.20
CA SER A 722 15.94 -14.87 -10.38
C SER A 722 16.42 -16.06 -9.54
N LEU A 723 15.67 -16.48 -8.51
CA LEU A 723 16.01 -17.68 -7.74
C LEU A 723 16.05 -18.95 -8.60
N VAL A 724 15.34 -18.98 -9.73
CA VAL A 724 15.42 -20.09 -10.70
C VAL A 724 16.83 -20.21 -11.30
N ILE A 725 17.49 -19.08 -11.58
CA ILE A 725 18.89 -19.06 -12.05
C ILE A 725 19.81 -19.53 -10.92
N TYR A 726 19.57 -19.08 -9.69
CA TYR A 726 20.35 -19.50 -8.53
C TYR A 726 20.28 -21.02 -8.30
N ILE A 727 19.07 -21.61 -8.36
CA ILE A 727 18.85 -23.06 -8.21
C ILE A 727 19.65 -23.83 -9.27
N SER A 728 19.58 -23.38 -10.53
CA SER A 728 20.33 -23.98 -11.65
C SER A 728 21.85 -23.94 -11.41
N MET A 729 22.40 -22.77 -11.10
CA MET A 729 23.85 -22.58 -11.06
C MET A 729 24.53 -23.19 -9.82
N LYS A 730 23.86 -23.18 -8.67
CA LYS A 730 24.47 -23.55 -7.39
C LYS A 730 24.02 -24.90 -6.85
N ASN A 731 22.72 -25.16 -6.83
CA ASN A 731 22.17 -26.33 -6.14
C ASN A 731 22.53 -27.63 -6.86
N MET A 732 22.61 -27.60 -8.20
CA MET A 732 22.95 -28.78 -9.02
C MET A 732 24.45 -29.08 -9.11
N ALA A 733 25.33 -28.12 -8.82
CA ALA A 733 26.78 -28.32 -8.90
C ALA A 733 27.35 -29.11 -7.70
N HIS A 734 26.65 -29.13 -6.57
CA HIS A 734 27.11 -29.71 -5.29
C HIS A 734 26.19 -30.80 -4.73
N LEU A 735 25.17 -31.23 -5.48
CA LEU A 735 24.23 -32.26 -5.05
C LEU A 735 24.93 -33.63 -4.96
N VAL A 736 25.24 -34.09 -3.74
CA VAL A 736 25.63 -35.47 -3.48
C VAL A 736 24.36 -36.26 -3.19
N ILE A 737 23.84 -36.93 -4.22
CA ILE A 737 22.62 -37.74 -4.10
C ILE A 737 22.93 -39.01 -3.30
N PRO A 738 22.23 -39.30 -2.19
CA PRO A 738 22.29 -40.61 -1.56
C PRO A 738 21.64 -41.64 -2.48
N GLU A 739 22.28 -42.81 -2.69
CA GLU A 739 21.84 -43.93 -3.57
C GLU A 739 20.40 -44.46 -3.30
N LYS A 740 19.70 -43.96 -2.26
CA LYS A 740 18.33 -44.38 -1.87
C LYS A 740 17.32 -43.23 -1.77
N ALA A 741 17.63 -42.02 -2.24
CA ALA A 741 16.72 -40.88 -2.14
C ALA A 741 15.53 -41.00 -3.11
N GLY A 742 14.31 -40.74 -2.62
CA GLY A 742 13.10 -40.73 -3.45
C GLY A 742 12.99 -39.45 -4.29
N PRO A 743 12.10 -39.39 -5.30
CA PRO A 743 11.90 -38.19 -6.13
C PRO A 743 11.47 -36.96 -5.32
N GLY A 744 10.71 -37.16 -4.23
CA GLY A 744 10.34 -36.10 -3.30
C GLY A 744 11.54 -35.48 -2.57
N ASP A 745 12.56 -36.27 -2.22
CA ASP A 745 13.75 -35.80 -1.53
C ASP A 745 14.61 -34.93 -2.45
N HIS A 746 14.72 -35.31 -3.73
CA HIS A 746 15.42 -34.53 -4.75
C HIS A 746 14.79 -33.15 -4.95
N LEU A 747 13.46 -33.11 -5.13
CA LEU A 747 12.72 -31.87 -5.29
C LEU A 747 12.86 -30.97 -4.05
N MET A 748 12.83 -31.59 -2.87
CA MET A 748 12.98 -30.88 -1.61
C MET A 748 14.37 -30.32 -1.38
N MET A 749 15.44 -31.02 -1.77
CA MET A 749 16.79 -30.45 -1.76
C MET A 749 16.92 -29.28 -2.74
N MET A 750 16.26 -29.38 -3.91
CA MET A 750 16.30 -28.35 -4.94
C MET A 750 15.55 -27.07 -4.57
N LEU A 751 14.34 -27.19 -4.02
CA LEU A 751 13.41 -26.07 -3.80
C LEU A 751 13.27 -25.64 -2.33
N GLY A 752 13.75 -26.46 -1.40
CA GLY A 752 13.47 -26.32 0.03
C GLY A 752 13.79 -24.94 0.57
N PHE A 753 15.06 -24.52 0.55
CA PHE A 753 15.43 -23.20 1.06
C PHE A 753 14.93 -22.07 0.16
N SER A 754 15.00 -22.22 -1.16
CA SER A 754 14.59 -21.17 -2.11
C SER A 754 13.12 -20.76 -1.96
N CYS A 755 12.26 -21.69 -1.55
CA CYS A 755 10.86 -21.42 -1.26
C CYS A 755 10.62 -21.06 0.20
N LEU A 756 11.23 -21.79 1.15
CA LEU A 756 10.87 -21.70 2.56
C LEU A 756 11.45 -20.45 3.25
N VAL A 757 12.63 -19.96 2.83
CA VAL A 757 13.25 -18.77 3.43
C VAL A 757 12.42 -17.49 3.19
N PRO A 758 12.03 -17.13 1.95
CA PRO A 758 11.17 -15.97 1.72
C PRO A 758 9.82 -16.07 2.45
N LEU A 759 9.22 -17.26 2.50
CA LEU A 759 7.96 -17.49 3.20
C LEU A 759 8.08 -17.28 4.70
N VAL A 760 9.14 -17.79 5.34
CA VAL A 760 9.37 -17.63 6.78
C VAL A 760 9.62 -16.16 7.14
N ILE A 761 10.49 -15.48 6.41
CA ILE A 761 10.79 -14.06 6.67
C ILE A 761 9.50 -13.24 6.59
N ASN A 762 8.71 -13.43 5.53
CA ASN A 762 7.48 -12.67 5.34
C ASN A 762 6.38 -13.03 6.35
N SER A 763 6.22 -14.32 6.69
CA SER A 763 5.26 -14.75 7.72
C SER A 763 5.58 -14.15 9.08
N ILE A 764 6.87 -14.07 9.46
CA ILE A 764 7.32 -13.41 10.68
C ILE A 764 6.95 -11.93 10.63
N LEU A 765 7.35 -11.22 9.57
CA LEU A 765 7.11 -9.77 9.43
C LEU A 765 5.62 -9.42 9.43
N LEU A 766 4.80 -10.17 8.67
CA LEU A 766 3.35 -9.96 8.61
C LEU A 766 2.70 -10.20 9.97
N THR A 767 3.04 -11.31 10.65
CA THR A 767 2.47 -11.64 11.96
C THR A 767 2.89 -10.61 13.02
N SER A 768 4.18 -10.27 13.08
CA SER A 768 4.66 -9.28 14.04
C SER A 768 4.05 -7.90 13.78
N TYR A 769 3.94 -7.49 12.52
CA TYR A 769 3.39 -6.18 12.19
C TYR A 769 1.89 -6.09 12.46
N THR A 770 1.15 -7.18 12.26
CA THR A 770 -0.27 -7.25 12.66
C THR A 770 -0.41 -7.07 14.17
N VAL A 771 0.45 -7.72 14.97
CA VAL A 771 0.45 -7.52 16.43
C VAL A 771 0.80 -6.08 16.79
N VAL A 772 1.82 -5.49 16.18
CA VAL A 772 2.20 -4.09 16.41
C VAL A 772 1.07 -3.14 16.05
N LEU A 773 0.40 -3.32 14.90
CA LEU A 773 -0.72 -2.47 14.48
C LEU A 773 -1.87 -2.53 15.49
N LEU A 774 -2.15 -3.69 16.06
CA LEU A 774 -3.17 -3.85 17.09
C LEU A 774 -2.78 -3.18 18.41
N LEU A 775 -1.50 -3.21 18.77
CA LEU A 775 -0.99 -2.47 19.93
C LEU A 775 -1.01 -0.95 19.69
N MET A 776 -0.67 -0.51 18.49
CA MET A 776 -0.57 0.90 18.08
C MET A 776 -1.87 1.47 17.49
N GLN A 777 -2.99 0.78 17.69
CA GLN A 777 -4.28 1.16 17.09
C GLN A 777 -4.81 2.53 17.55
N ASN A 778 -4.40 2.99 18.73
CA ASN A 778 -4.76 4.30 19.29
C ASN A 778 -3.61 5.31 19.13
N HIS A 779 -2.56 4.95 18.40
CA HIS A 779 -1.42 5.81 18.17
C HIS A 779 -1.79 6.92 17.17
N LEU A 780 -1.29 8.13 17.40
CA LEU A 780 -1.60 9.32 16.59
C LEU A 780 -1.39 9.09 15.08
N PHE A 781 -0.31 8.39 14.72
CA PHE A 781 0.07 8.07 13.33
C PHE A 781 -0.50 6.74 12.79
N VAL A 782 -1.52 6.16 13.43
CA VAL A 782 -2.08 4.86 12.99
C VAL A 782 -2.58 4.90 11.55
N TRP A 783 -3.19 6.01 11.12
CA TRP A 783 -3.76 6.16 9.79
C TRP A 783 -2.77 6.68 8.75
N SER A 784 -1.83 7.56 9.14
CA SER A 784 -0.88 8.16 8.21
C SER A 784 0.37 7.31 7.96
N VAL A 785 0.80 6.50 8.94
CA VAL A 785 2.06 5.72 8.86
C VAL A 785 1.80 4.22 8.96
N PHE A 786 1.13 3.77 10.04
CA PHE A 786 1.04 2.33 10.32
C PHE A 786 0.08 1.58 9.38
N SER A 787 -1.08 2.16 9.06
CA SER A 787 -2.06 1.52 8.18
C SER A 787 -1.59 1.42 6.72
N PRO A 788 -1.01 2.48 6.10
CA PRO A 788 -0.39 2.37 4.79
C PRO A 788 0.71 1.31 4.75
N LYS A 789 1.62 1.32 5.74
CA LYS A 789 2.64 0.29 5.85
C LYS A 789 2.05 -1.12 5.95
N TYR A 790 0.93 -1.30 6.66
CA TYR A 790 0.28 -2.61 6.78
C TYR A 790 -0.20 -3.14 5.44
N LEU A 791 -0.74 -2.26 4.59
CA LEU A 791 -1.09 -2.61 3.20
C LEU A 791 0.14 -3.04 2.41
N TYR A 792 1.25 -2.31 2.52
CA TYR A 792 2.51 -2.70 1.88
C TYR A 792 3.01 -4.06 2.37
N VAL A 793 2.92 -4.36 3.68
CA VAL A 793 3.30 -5.67 4.22
C VAL A 793 2.39 -6.78 3.69
N CYS A 794 1.07 -6.55 3.63
CA CYS A 794 0.11 -7.51 3.06
C CYS A 794 0.36 -7.76 1.57
N ALA A 795 0.56 -6.70 0.77
CA ALA A 795 0.86 -6.83 -0.65
C ALA A 795 2.26 -7.44 -0.90
N THR A 796 3.24 -7.21 -0.01
CA THR A 796 4.52 -7.93 -0.03
C THR A 796 4.33 -9.42 0.22
N ALA A 797 3.43 -9.81 1.13
CA ALA A 797 3.03 -11.21 1.36
C ALA A 797 2.46 -11.85 0.10
N VAL A 798 1.52 -11.18 -0.56
CA VAL A 798 0.97 -11.63 -1.84
C VAL A 798 2.07 -11.77 -2.90
N CYS A 799 2.95 -10.78 -3.04
CA CYS A 799 4.08 -10.82 -3.97
C CYS A 799 4.98 -12.03 -3.72
N THR A 800 5.30 -12.30 -2.45
CA THR A 800 6.15 -13.43 -2.06
C THR A 800 5.46 -14.76 -2.35
N TYR A 801 4.17 -14.90 -2.07
CA TYR A 801 3.41 -16.11 -2.40
C TYR A 801 3.37 -16.36 -3.92
N ILE A 802 3.11 -15.33 -4.73
CA ILE A 802 3.09 -15.47 -6.20
C ILE A 802 4.48 -15.85 -6.71
N GLY A 803 5.53 -15.16 -6.27
CA GLY A 803 6.91 -15.44 -6.71
C GLY A 803 7.37 -16.84 -6.31
N VAL A 804 7.14 -17.25 -5.06
CA VAL A 804 7.48 -18.61 -4.58
C VAL A 804 6.65 -19.66 -5.31
N PHE A 805 5.36 -19.41 -5.59
CA PHE A 805 4.54 -20.31 -6.38
C PHE A 805 5.11 -20.51 -7.79
N ILE A 806 5.51 -19.44 -8.48
CA ILE A 806 6.15 -19.54 -9.79
C ILE A 806 7.42 -20.38 -9.71
N VAL A 807 8.33 -20.10 -8.77
CA VAL A 807 9.57 -20.87 -8.59
C VAL A 807 9.29 -22.36 -8.32
N ALA A 808 8.35 -22.66 -7.40
CA ALA A 808 8.01 -24.02 -7.02
C ALA A 808 7.37 -24.79 -8.19
N THR A 809 6.41 -24.19 -8.88
CA THR A 809 5.75 -24.81 -10.05
C THR A 809 6.72 -25.06 -11.19
N THR A 810 7.63 -24.14 -11.47
CA THR A 810 8.64 -24.29 -12.52
C THR A 810 9.64 -25.39 -12.20
N GLY A 811 10.15 -25.43 -10.96
CA GLY A 811 11.03 -26.51 -10.51
C GLY A 811 10.36 -27.88 -10.54
N PHE A 812 9.13 -27.96 -10.02
CA PHE A 812 8.34 -29.20 -10.03
C PHE A 812 8.03 -29.68 -11.45
N TYR A 813 7.56 -28.79 -12.31
CA TYR A 813 7.24 -29.10 -13.71
C TYR A 813 8.47 -29.59 -14.48
N ALA A 814 9.60 -28.87 -14.38
CA ALA A 814 10.83 -29.26 -15.08
C ALA A 814 11.34 -30.62 -14.61
N TYR A 815 11.32 -30.88 -13.30
CA TYR A 815 11.69 -32.17 -12.73
C TYR A 815 10.76 -33.29 -13.21
N PHE A 816 9.45 -33.08 -13.13
CA PHE A 816 8.43 -34.06 -13.52
C PHE A 816 8.53 -34.45 -15.00
N VAL A 817 8.70 -33.48 -15.90
CA VAL A 817 8.84 -33.75 -17.33
C VAL A 817 10.09 -34.59 -17.62
N LEU A 818 11.21 -34.30 -16.96
CA LEU A 818 12.45 -35.06 -17.16
C LEU A 818 12.36 -36.49 -16.59
N ASP A 819 11.72 -36.67 -15.43
CA ASP A 819 11.47 -38.00 -14.87
C ASP A 819 10.57 -38.85 -15.80
N MET A 820 9.50 -38.24 -16.34
CA MET A 820 8.64 -38.88 -17.34
C MET A 820 9.39 -39.28 -18.61
N ARG A 821 10.36 -38.48 -19.05
CA ARG A 821 11.17 -38.79 -20.24
C ARG A 821 12.16 -39.92 -19.97
N LYS A 822 12.67 -40.06 -18.73
CA LYS A 822 13.56 -41.16 -18.31
C LYS A 822 12.88 -42.53 -18.36
N GLN A 823 11.58 -42.60 -18.06
CA GLN A 823 10.82 -43.87 -17.98
C GLN A 823 10.44 -44.45 -19.36
N LYS A 824 10.65 -43.74 -20.46
CA LYS A 824 10.41 -44.29 -21.81
C LYS A 824 11.60 -45.18 -22.19
N PRO A 825 11.41 -46.51 -22.40
CA PRO A 825 12.48 -47.36 -22.87
C PRO A 825 12.92 -46.90 -24.25
N TYR A 826 14.16 -46.45 -24.38
CA TYR A 826 14.80 -46.34 -25.67
C TYR A 826 14.92 -47.76 -26.23
N SER A 827 14.07 -48.12 -27.18
CA SER A 827 14.27 -49.32 -28.00
C SER A 827 15.57 -49.11 -28.78
N CYS A 828 16.63 -49.77 -28.31
CA CYS A 828 17.94 -49.82 -28.96
C CYS A 828 17.83 -50.44 -30.35
#